data_AF-A0A1G2DW55-F1
#
_entry.id   AF-A0A1G2DW55-F1
#
_cell.length_a   1.000
_cell.length_b   1.000
_cell.length_c   1.000
_cell.angle_alpha   90.00
_cell.angle_beta   90.00
_cell.angle_gamma   90.00
#
_symmetry.space_group_name_H-M   'P 1'
#
loop_
_entity.id
_entity.type
_entity.pdbx_description
1 polymer ?
#
loop_
_entity_poly.entity_id
_entity_poly.type
_entity_poly.pdbx_seq_one_letter_code
_entity_poly.pdbx_strand_id
1 'polypeptide(L)'
;MNLFAISGLLIGVTGLVEALIMFLKGRRKAQYLWGIFCFSVMLWGLGSYKIAIATEPSQAILWWRIAYSGVIFIPVFLIHFLYEFLEIRSKLVPGIFYILGIFFLVTNHINGLFIREVKFIFNQFYYLSFPPILYILFVVIFLIAVIYTLFRLWRAYMIERGIKRIQLRYLFISLFIGFSGGATSFLPVFKIYLYPFLNITVALGILIVAYAILRYRLMDIRIIVRKMVIYIGMAGLVYGAFYLVAWLYNIFLGSVFSPKGYIIGLAIAPVFVGVFVLVDKWLKHFANKYLFFSLYNYQGTISELTSKLNYDIDLDKIINSIVNTIKRTMQLDKAGVLLIKRENNKIYYKISKVIGFNEENGISLVQDNFLTRYLQKIRKPLVKEEMALLAKDSKKVGERKSFSQLSQNMEKIEASLCLPLISRNELMGIIVLGSKVSGDAYSEEDLNLLDILSKQAAIAIQNARLYKEVQEFNKTLQQKVDEQTKEIRKAYEVEKKAHEELKRLDRAKDQFVLATQHHLRTPVTGMSGYLDLIFTGSFGKIPKKLEGALKKFQSATKILSKLIDEFLDISQLQIGRKVVALKPDVELAPILDEIVEEVSMEAETKKLFIKLEKDKSLPKINADPEKLKTALFNIVDNALKYTTKGGITIKVNSKDSNILIEVKDTGKGISQQDLELLFNKLFERGDKADKFYATGRGIGLFMSTLIIEAHNGKIWAESQGQDKGSSFFIQLPIK
;
A
#
# COMPACT_ATOMS: atom_id res chain seq x y z
N MET A 1 13.16 72.07 -16.04
CA MET A 1 12.03 71.22 -16.53
C MET A 1 10.74 71.75 -15.93
N ASN A 2 9.73 72.03 -16.75
CA ASN A 2 8.41 72.43 -16.28
C ASN A 2 7.57 71.21 -15.86
N LEU A 3 6.44 71.44 -15.19
CA LEU A 3 5.60 70.37 -14.65
C LEU A 3 4.97 69.50 -15.76
N PHE A 4 4.69 70.09 -16.93
CA PHE A 4 4.22 69.36 -18.12
C PHE A 4 5.28 68.40 -18.68
N ALA A 5 6.57 68.77 -18.67
CA ALA A 5 7.67 67.89 -19.05
C ALA A 5 7.81 66.72 -18.07
N ILE A 6 7.71 66.98 -16.76
CA ILE A 6 7.81 65.96 -15.72
C ILE A 6 6.64 64.96 -15.85
N SER A 7 5.41 65.45 -16.02
CA SER A 7 4.24 64.58 -16.18
C SER A 7 4.33 63.76 -17.46
N GLY A 8 4.75 64.35 -18.58
CA GLY A 8 5.00 63.63 -19.84
C GLY A 8 6.03 62.51 -19.69
N LEU A 9 7.16 62.79 -19.04
CA LEU A 9 8.19 61.78 -18.79
C LEU A 9 7.66 60.64 -17.90
N LEU A 10 6.94 60.97 -16.83
CA LEU A 10 6.34 59.99 -15.93
C LEU A 10 5.38 59.05 -16.68
N ILE A 11 4.46 59.62 -17.47
CA ILE A 11 3.50 58.87 -18.30
C ILE A 11 4.24 57.97 -19.30
N GLY A 12 5.26 58.51 -19.96
CA GLY A 12 6.10 57.78 -20.91
C GLY A 12 6.79 56.57 -20.25
N VAL A 13 7.46 56.78 -19.12
CA VAL A 13 8.17 55.71 -18.40
C VAL A 13 7.18 54.66 -17.88
N THR A 14 6.10 55.06 -17.21
CA THR A 14 5.13 54.10 -16.66
C THR A 14 4.43 53.32 -17.78
N GLY A 15 4.08 53.97 -18.89
CA GLY A 15 3.48 53.32 -20.06
C GLY A 15 4.43 52.34 -20.76
N LEU A 16 5.71 52.71 -20.91
CA LEU A 16 6.74 51.84 -21.49
C LEU A 16 6.94 50.57 -20.65
N VAL A 17 7.08 50.73 -19.33
CA VAL A 17 7.27 49.60 -18.42
C VAL A 17 6.10 48.63 -18.51
N GLU A 18 4.87 49.13 -18.45
CA GLU A 18 3.69 48.27 -18.52
C GLU A 18 3.54 47.60 -19.89
N ALA A 19 3.79 48.34 -20.99
CA ALA A 19 3.78 47.78 -22.35
C ALA A 19 4.81 46.65 -22.52
N LEU A 20 6.05 46.86 -22.07
CA LEU A 20 7.10 45.84 -22.16
C LEU A 20 6.75 44.59 -21.35
N ILE A 21 6.19 44.76 -20.14
CA ILE A 21 5.73 43.63 -19.32
C ILE A 21 4.68 42.83 -20.09
N MET A 22 3.71 43.50 -20.71
CA MET A 22 2.67 42.83 -21.50
C MET A 22 3.22 42.13 -22.74
N PHE A 23 4.13 42.75 -23.50
CA PHE A 23 4.67 42.15 -24.72
C PHE A 23 5.57 40.96 -24.45
N LEU A 24 6.41 41.04 -23.41
CA LEU A 24 7.34 39.96 -23.11
C LEU A 24 6.64 38.73 -22.50
N LYS A 25 5.54 38.93 -21.77
CA LYS A 25 4.96 37.92 -20.88
C LYS A 25 3.48 37.64 -21.08
N GLY A 26 2.80 38.42 -21.91
CA GLY A 26 1.44 38.16 -22.32
C GLY A 26 1.31 36.81 -23.04
N ARG A 27 0.26 36.05 -22.73
CA ARG A 27 -0.15 34.81 -23.36
C ARG A 27 -1.57 34.86 -23.92
N ARG A 28 -2.39 35.81 -23.46
CA ARG A 28 -3.78 36.04 -23.90
C ARG A 28 -3.87 37.30 -24.73
N LYS A 29 -4.77 37.31 -25.72
CA LYS A 29 -4.98 38.45 -26.62
C LYS A 29 -5.28 39.76 -25.88
N ALA A 30 -6.05 39.72 -24.79
CA ALA A 30 -6.33 40.90 -23.96
C ALA A 30 -5.07 41.54 -23.38
N GLN A 31 -4.05 40.76 -23.01
CA GLN A 31 -2.80 41.27 -22.43
C GLN A 31 -1.98 42.02 -23.49
N TYR A 32 -1.89 41.46 -24.70
CA TYR A 32 -1.24 42.15 -25.81
C TYR A 32 -1.95 43.45 -26.17
N LEU A 33 -3.28 43.44 -26.22
CA LEU A 33 -4.07 44.65 -26.48
C LEU A 33 -3.87 45.73 -25.41
N TRP A 34 -3.80 45.33 -24.14
CA TRP A 34 -3.43 46.24 -23.05
C TRP A 34 -2.02 46.80 -23.24
N GLY A 35 -1.06 45.96 -23.63
CA GLY A 35 0.30 46.39 -23.93
C GLY A 35 0.38 47.41 -25.05
N ILE A 36 -0.38 47.22 -26.13
CA ILE A 36 -0.45 48.17 -27.24
C ILE A 36 -1.14 49.48 -26.79
N PHE A 37 -2.20 49.40 -25.97
CA PHE A 37 -2.80 50.57 -25.36
C PHE A 37 -1.78 51.37 -24.52
N CYS A 38 -1.03 50.72 -23.62
CA CYS A 38 0.02 51.36 -22.82
C CYS A 38 1.13 51.95 -23.70
N PHE A 39 1.46 51.30 -24.82
CA PHE A 39 2.42 51.83 -25.81
C PHE A 39 1.91 53.10 -26.49
N SER A 40 0.62 53.16 -26.86
CA SER A 40 -0.01 54.39 -27.38
C SER A 40 0.00 55.53 -26.35
N VAL A 41 -0.24 55.23 -25.07
CA VAL A 41 -0.13 56.21 -23.98
C VAL A 41 1.33 56.66 -23.77
N MET A 42 2.29 55.74 -23.89
CA MET A 42 3.73 56.04 -23.84
C MET A 42 4.15 57.02 -24.93
N LEU A 43 3.71 56.82 -26.17
CA LEU A 43 4.00 57.74 -27.29
C LEU A 43 3.51 59.15 -26.99
N TRP A 44 2.32 59.29 -26.40
CA TRP A 44 1.80 60.59 -25.97
C TRP A 44 2.62 61.20 -24.82
N GLY A 45 2.99 60.41 -23.81
CA GLY A 45 3.81 60.88 -22.69
C GLY A 45 5.19 61.38 -23.11
N LEU A 46 5.95 60.56 -23.86
CA LEU A 46 7.26 60.94 -24.39
C LEU A 46 7.18 62.10 -25.38
N GLY A 47 6.14 62.12 -26.21
CA GLY A 47 5.84 63.25 -27.08
C GLY A 47 5.61 64.54 -26.29
N SER A 48 4.81 64.49 -25.21
CA SER A 48 4.54 65.63 -24.31
C SER A 48 5.83 66.15 -23.66
N TYR A 49 6.73 65.25 -23.22
CA TYR A 49 8.05 65.65 -22.72
C TYR A 49 8.87 66.38 -23.79
N LYS A 50 8.90 65.86 -25.01
CA LYS A 50 9.63 66.48 -26.12
C LYS A 50 9.04 67.81 -26.57
N ILE A 51 7.71 67.96 -26.55
CA ILE A 51 7.02 69.23 -26.78
C ILE A 51 7.40 70.25 -25.72
N ALA A 52 7.45 69.83 -24.45
CA ALA A 52 7.73 70.72 -23.33
C ALA A 52 9.15 71.30 -23.31
N ILE A 53 10.10 70.67 -24.02
CA ILE A 53 11.49 71.12 -24.17
C ILE A 53 11.82 71.64 -25.57
N ALA A 54 10.83 71.68 -26.48
CA ALA A 54 11.04 72.16 -27.84
C ALA A 54 11.32 73.66 -27.84
N THR A 55 12.41 74.06 -28.49
CA THR A 55 12.83 75.47 -28.62
C THR A 55 12.26 76.15 -29.85
N GLU A 56 11.81 75.37 -30.84
CA GLU A 56 11.32 75.88 -32.13
C GLU A 56 9.89 75.40 -32.43
N PRO A 57 9.05 76.21 -33.10
CA PRO A 57 7.70 75.82 -33.50
C PRO A 57 7.64 74.59 -34.41
N SER A 58 8.60 74.46 -35.34
CA SER A 58 8.71 73.32 -36.27
C SER A 58 8.94 72.00 -35.54
N GLN A 59 9.82 72.01 -34.53
CA GLN A 59 10.09 70.87 -33.66
C GLN A 59 8.84 70.51 -32.84
N ALA A 60 8.15 71.51 -32.29
CA ALA A 60 6.92 71.28 -31.55
C ALA A 60 5.82 70.64 -32.41
N ILE A 61 5.64 71.08 -33.66
CA ILE A 61 4.67 70.47 -34.61
C ILE A 61 5.02 69.01 -34.88
N LEU A 62 6.30 68.69 -35.11
CA LEU A 62 6.76 67.32 -35.32
C LEU A 62 6.42 66.44 -34.11
N TRP A 63 6.75 66.89 -32.90
CA TRP A 63 6.48 66.12 -31.69
C TRP A 63 5.00 66.01 -31.36
N TRP A 64 4.19 67.02 -31.67
CA TRP A 64 2.73 66.93 -31.60
C TRP A 64 2.18 65.87 -32.56
N ARG A 65 2.68 65.80 -33.80
CA ARG A 65 2.26 64.75 -34.75
C ARG A 65 2.59 63.36 -34.24
N ILE A 66 3.82 63.16 -33.73
CA ILE A 66 4.25 61.87 -33.14
C ILE A 66 3.39 61.51 -31.92
N ALA A 67 3.15 62.48 -31.02
CA ALA A 67 2.32 62.28 -29.85
C ALA A 67 0.88 61.89 -30.23
N TYR A 68 0.28 62.59 -31.19
CA TYR A 68 -1.09 62.34 -31.63
C TYR A 68 -1.24 61.03 -32.39
N SER A 69 -0.21 60.52 -33.06
CA SER A 69 -0.24 59.15 -33.58
C SER A 69 -0.49 58.14 -32.45
N GLY A 70 0.06 58.38 -31.25
CA GLY A 70 -0.30 57.64 -30.04
C GLY A 70 -1.75 57.90 -29.60
N VAL A 71 -2.11 59.17 -29.39
CA VAL A 71 -3.43 59.60 -28.87
C VAL A 71 -4.59 59.07 -29.71
N ILE A 72 -4.44 59.04 -31.04
CA ILE A 72 -5.46 58.56 -31.99
C ILE A 72 -5.82 57.10 -31.74
N PHE A 73 -4.83 56.28 -31.38
CA PHE A 73 -5.02 54.85 -31.18
C PHE A 73 -5.38 54.45 -29.72
N ILE A 74 -5.24 55.36 -28.76
CA ILE A 74 -5.69 55.12 -27.36
C ILE A 74 -7.14 54.60 -27.30
N PRO A 75 -8.16 55.27 -27.88
CA PRO A 75 -9.54 54.78 -27.82
C PRO A 75 -9.74 53.48 -28.63
N VAL A 76 -8.98 53.29 -29.71
CA VAL A 76 -9.07 52.10 -30.56
C VAL A 76 -8.65 50.85 -29.79
N PHE A 77 -7.47 50.88 -29.19
CA PHE A 77 -6.96 49.73 -28.43
C PHE A 77 -7.69 49.56 -27.10
N LEU A 78 -8.17 50.63 -26.47
CA LEU A 78 -9.01 50.53 -25.28
C LEU A 78 -10.31 49.78 -25.55
N ILE A 79 -11.01 50.11 -26.64
CA ILE A 79 -12.26 49.44 -27.01
C ILE A 79 -12.00 47.97 -27.38
N HIS A 80 -10.95 47.68 -28.16
CA HIS A 80 -10.62 46.30 -28.50
C HIS A 80 -10.24 45.49 -27.25
N PHE A 81 -9.44 46.07 -26.36
CA PHE A 81 -9.10 45.48 -25.06
C PHE A 81 -10.37 45.18 -24.25
N LEU A 82 -11.29 46.15 -24.13
CA LEU A 82 -12.54 45.98 -23.39
C LEU A 82 -13.37 44.80 -23.94
N TYR A 83 -13.45 44.67 -25.26
CA TYR A 83 -14.19 43.59 -25.92
C TYR A 83 -13.60 42.22 -25.64
N GLU A 84 -12.28 42.11 -25.70
CA GLU A 84 -11.57 40.88 -25.38
C GLU A 84 -11.64 40.56 -23.88
N PHE A 85 -11.47 41.56 -23.01
CA PHE A 85 -11.47 41.42 -21.56
C PHE A 85 -12.84 41.05 -20.99
N LEU A 86 -13.92 41.57 -21.56
CA LEU A 86 -15.30 41.23 -21.21
C LEU A 86 -15.88 40.06 -22.04
N GLU A 87 -15.06 39.43 -22.89
CA GLU A 87 -15.45 38.29 -23.75
C GLU A 87 -16.68 38.58 -24.64
N ILE A 88 -16.78 39.81 -25.15
CA ILE A 88 -17.88 40.26 -26.01
C ILE A 88 -17.63 39.76 -27.44
N ARG A 89 -18.53 38.90 -27.96
CA ARG A 89 -18.35 38.25 -29.28
C ARG A 89 -18.39 39.18 -30.50
N SER A 90 -18.95 40.39 -30.39
CA SER A 90 -19.12 41.28 -31.55
C SER A 90 -17.80 41.94 -31.97
N LYS A 91 -17.44 41.85 -33.26
CA LYS A 91 -16.23 42.50 -33.82
C LYS A 91 -16.51 43.84 -34.52
N LEU A 92 -17.78 44.21 -34.68
CA LEU A 92 -18.19 45.39 -35.46
C LEU A 92 -17.65 46.69 -34.84
N VAL A 93 -17.84 46.89 -33.54
CA VAL A 93 -17.47 48.13 -32.86
C VAL A 93 -15.94 48.33 -32.84
N PRO A 94 -15.11 47.35 -32.42
CA PRO A 94 -13.66 47.47 -32.59
C PRO A 94 -13.24 47.77 -34.04
N GLY A 95 -13.86 47.12 -35.03
CA GLY A 95 -13.58 47.35 -36.45
C GLY A 95 -13.82 48.80 -36.90
N ILE A 96 -14.94 49.41 -36.48
CA ILE A 96 -15.24 50.82 -36.75
C ILE A 96 -14.17 51.74 -36.17
N PHE A 97 -13.73 51.48 -34.92
CA PHE A 97 -12.68 52.28 -34.29
C PHE A 97 -11.32 52.14 -34.99
N TYR A 98 -10.97 50.98 -35.55
CA TYR A 98 -9.77 50.84 -36.37
C TYR A 98 -9.84 51.67 -37.66
N ILE A 99 -10.98 51.67 -38.36
CA ILE A 99 -11.18 52.47 -39.57
C ILE A 99 -11.05 53.96 -39.25
N LEU A 100 -11.72 54.43 -38.18
CA LEU A 100 -11.61 55.81 -37.71
C LEU A 100 -10.18 56.16 -37.29
N GLY A 101 -9.48 55.25 -36.60
CA GLY A 101 -8.08 55.43 -36.21
C GLY A 101 -7.15 55.62 -37.40
N ILE A 102 -7.29 54.81 -38.46
CA ILE A 102 -6.51 54.95 -39.69
C ILE A 102 -6.84 56.28 -40.39
N PHE A 103 -8.12 56.65 -40.48
CA PHE A 103 -8.54 57.93 -41.05
C PHE A 103 -7.91 59.13 -40.32
N PHE A 104 -7.95 59.14 -38.99
CA PHE A 104 -7.33 60.21 -38.20
C PHE A 104 -5.80 60.17 -38.27
N LEU A 105 -5.18 59.00 -38.35
CA LEU A 105 -3.72 58.88 -38.51
C LEU A 105 -3.24 59.49 -39.83
N VAL A 106 -3.94 59.20 -40.93
CA VAL A 106 -3.63 59.76 -42.25
C VAL A 106 -3.80 61.28 -42.23
N THR A 107 -4.92 61.78 -41.71
CA THR A 107 -5.17 63.24 -41.63
C THR A 107 -4.22 63.96 -40.66
N ASN A 108 -3.68 63.28 -39.64
CA ASN A 108 -2.67 63.82 -38.72
C ASN A 108 -1.35 64.17 -39.42
N HIS A 109 -0.97 63.40 -40.44
CA HIS A 109 0.28 63.62 -41.20
C HIS A 109 0.12 64.49 -42.43
N ILE A 110 -1.11 64.72 -42.91
CA ILE A 110 -1.40 65.68 -43.97
C ILE A 110 -1.42 67.10 -43.40
N ASN A 111 -0.59 67.98 -43.97
CA ASN A 111 -0.40 69.32 -43.45
C ASN A 111 -1.71 70.13 -43.45
N GLY A 112 -2.06 70.73 -42.31
CA GLY A 112 -3.20 71.66 -42.19
C GLY A 112 -4.58 71.04 -41.91
N LEU A 113 -4.75 69.71 -42.00
CA LEU A 113 -6.07 69.07 -41.79
C LEU A 113 -6.39 68.74 -40.33
N PHE A 114 -5.37 68.46 -39.51
CA PHE A 114 -5.54 68.00 -38.13
C PHE A 114 -4.73 68.83 -37.13
N ILE A 115 -3.41 68.88 -37.30
CA ILE A 115 -2.51 69.80 -36.59
C ILE A 115 -2.02 70.86 -37.57
N ARG A 116 -2.47 72.11 -37.37
CA ARG A 116 -2.19 73.24 -38.27
C ARG A 116 -1.10 74.16 -37.72
N GLU A 117 -1.30 74.69 -36.53
CA GLU A 117 -0.43 75.71 -35.92
C GLU A 117 -0.23 75.43 -34.43
N VAL A 118 0.93 75.85 -33.91
CA VAL A 118 1.23 75.85 -32.48
C VAL A 118 1.43 77.28 -31.99
N LYS A 119 0.99 77.56 -30.75
CA LYS A 119 1.21 78.82 -30.06
C LYS A 119 2.01 78.58 -28.79
N PHE A 120 2.93 79.50 -28.50
CA PHE A 120 3.63 79.49 -27.23
C PHE A 120 2.66 79.94 -26.13
N ILE A 121 2.36 79.06 -25.17
CA ILE A 121 1.40 79.33 -24.10
C ILE A 121 2.04 79.09 -22.73
N PHE A 122 1.43 79.63 -21.67
CA PHE A 122 1.91 79.57 -20.29
C PHE A 122 3.33 80.09 -20.07
N ASN A 123 3.89 80.82 -21.06
CA ASN A 123 5.27 81.25 -21.12
C ASN A 123 6.29 80.11 -20.92
N GLN A 124 5.93 78.88 -21.32
CA GLN A 124 6.74 77.68 -21.01
C GLN A 124 6.93 76.72 -22.19
N PHE A 125 5.94 76.54 -23.08
CA PHE A 125 6.04 75.57 -24.18
C PHE A 125 5.05 75.88 -25.31
N TYR A 126 5.32 75.28 -26.48
CA TYR A 126 4.45 75.33 -27.64
C TYR A 126 3.29 74.33 -27.54
N TYR A 127 2.07 74.81 -27.72
CA TYR A 127 0.86 73.99 -27.66
C TYR A 127 -0.01 74.19 -28.90
N LEU A 128 -0.94 73.26 -29.14
CA LEU A 128 -1.85 73.34 -30.28
C LEU A 128 -2.71 74.61 -30.23
N SER A 129 -2.71 75.36 -31.34
CA SER A 129 -3.60 76.49 -31.58
C SER A 129 -4.96 76.00 -32.12
N PHE A 130 -5.94 76.91 -32.21
CA PHE A 130 -7.36 76.63 -32.49
C PHE A 130 -7.59 75.47 -33.48
N PRO A 131 -8.41 74.47 -33.12
CA PRO A 131 -8.42 73.19 -33.81
C PRO A 131 -9.22 73.24 -35.12
N PRO A 132 -8.76 72.56 -36.18
CA PRO A 132 -9.59 72.24 -37.34
C PRO A 132 -10.83 71.42 -36.96
N ILE A 133 -11.89 71.45 -37.78
CA ILE A 133 -13.14 70.71 -37.55
C ILE A 133 -12.88 69.20 -37.31
N LEU A 134 -11.93 68.61 -38.04
CA LEU A 134 -11.55 67.20 -37.88
C LEU A 134 -11.00 66.89 -36.49
N TYR A 135 -10.28 67.82 -35.87
CA TYR A 135 -9.78 67.66 -34.51
C TYR A 135 -10.94 67.70 -33.49
N ILE A 136 -11.93 68.58 -33.69
CA ILE A 136 -13.13 68.63 -32.83
C ILE A 136 -13.89 67.30 -32.92
N LEU A 137 -14.11 66.80 -34.14
CA LEU A 137 -14.75 65.51 -34.37
C LEU A 137 -13.98 64.37 -33.67
N PHE A 138 -12.65 64.37 -33.75
CA PHE A 138 -11.80 63.41 -33.05
C PHE A 138 -12.01 63.46 -31.52
N VAL A 139 -11.99 64.64 -30.91
CA VAL A 139 -12.19 64.79 -29.46
C VAL A 139 -13.57 64.28 -29.04
N VAL A 140 -14.62 64.57 -29.81
CA VAL A 140 -15.97 64.05 -29.53
C VAL A 140 -16.01 62.52 -29.58
N ILE A 141 -15.44 61.91 -30.63
CA ILE A 141 -15.36 60.45 -30.76
C ILE A 141 -14.55 59.83 -29.62
N PHE A 142 -13.45 60.47 -29.23
CA PHE A 142 -12.61 60.03 -28.11
C PHE A 142 -13.41 60.03 -26.79
N LEU A 143 -14.13 61.10 -26.48
CA LEU A 143 -14.95 61.20 -25.28
C LEU A 143 -16.07 60.15 -25.27
N ILE A 144 -16.74 59.94 -26.41
CA ILE A 144 -17.76 58.89 -26.56
C ILE A 144 -17.15 57.51 -26.26
N ALA A 145 -15.96 57.20 -26.77
CA ALA A 145 -15.29 55.93 -26.55
C ALA A 145 -14.96 55.70 -25.07
N VAL A 146 -14.48 56.73 -24.37
CA VAL A 146 -14.16 56.69 -22.94
C VAL A 146 -15.43 56.49 -22.11
N ILE A 147 -16.47 57.30 -22.34
CA ILE A 147 -17.77 57.18 -21.64
C ILE A 147 -18.36 55.80 -21.86
N TYR A 148 -18.37 55.31 -23.10
CA TYR A 148 -18.82 53.98 -23.45
C TYR A 148 -18.05 52.90 -22.68
N THR A 149 -16.72 53.01 -22.61
CA THR A 149 -15.86 52.05 -21.90
C THR A 149 -16.18 52.03 -20.41
N LEU A 150 -16.25 53.20 -19.77
CA LEU A 150 -16.57 53.32 -18.35
C LEU A 150 -17.97 52.76 -18.04
N PHE A 151 -18.97 53.07 -18.88
CA PHE A 151 -20.32 52.55 -18.72
C PHE A 151 -20.38 51.02 -18.82
N ARG A 152 -19.66 50.43 -19.78
CA ARG A 152 -19.60 48.96 -19.94
C ARG A 152 -18.90 48.28 -18.77
N LEU A 153 -17.81 48.85 -18.27
CA LEU A 153 -17.10 48.36 -17.08
C LEU A 153 -17.98 48.46 -15.83
N TRP A 154 -18.70 49.57 -15.65
CA TRP A 154 -19.65 49.75 -14.56
C TRP A 154 -20.77 48.70 -14.61
N ARG A 155 -21.37 48.50 -15.78
CA ARG A 155 -22.41 47.48 -15.97
C ARG A 155 -21.89 46.08 -15.65
N ALA A 156 -20.67 45.74 -16.10
CA ALA A 156 -20.04 44.47 -15.76
C ALA A 156 -19.76 44.33 -14.26
N TYR A 157 -19.29 45.40 -13.61
CA TYR A 157 -19.03 45.45 -12.17
C TYR A 157 -20.28 45.19 -11.32
N MET A 158 -21.45 45.61 -11.78
CA MET A 158 -22.72 45.38 -11.08
C MET A 158 -23.20 43.92 -11.18
N ILE A 159 -22.71 43.16 -12.16
CA ILE A 159 -23.16 41.78 -12.42
C ILE A 159 -22.17 40.75 -11.84
N GLU A 160 -20.88 40.99 -12.03
CA GLU A 160 -19.81 40.05 -11.68
C GLU A 160 -19.57 39.99 -10.15
N ARG A 161 -19.09 38.84 -9.64
CA ARG A 161 -18.77 38.62 -8.21
C ARG A 161 -17.34 38.10 -8.03
N GLY A 162 -16.87 38.02 -6.78
CA GLY A 162 -15.53 37.51 -6.45
C GLY A 162 -14.39 38.36 -7.03
N ILE A 163 -13.30 37.70 -7.46
CA ILE A 163 -12.07 38.38 -7.93
C ILE A 163 -12.32 39.24 -9.17
N LYS A 164 -13.20 38.80 -10.08
CA LYS A 164 -13.52 39.52 -11.33
C LYS A 164 -14.22 40.85 -11.05
N ARG A 165 -15.04 40.93 -10.00
CA ARG A 165 -15.64 42.20 -9.55
C ARG A 165 -14.59 43.19 -9.05
N ILE A 166 -13.61 42.71 -8.29
CA ILE A 166 -12.52 43.54 -7.77
C ILE A 166 -11.64 44.02 -8.92
N GLN A 167 -11.29 43.14 -9.87
CA GLN A 167 -10.57 43.48 -11.10
C GLN A 167 -11.26 44.60 -11.88
N LEU A 168 -12.57 44.49 -12.11
CA LEU A 168 -13.37 45.49 -12.80
C LEU A 168 -13.40 46.82 -12.04
N ARG A 169 -13.48 46.80 -10.70
CA ARG A 169 -13.44 48.00 -9.87
C ARG A 169 -12.12 48.77 -10.05
N TYR A 170 -10.99 48.09 -9.96
CA TYR A 170 -9.68 48.75 -10.11
C TYR A 170 -9.44 49.24 -11.53
N LEU A 171 -9.86 48.47 -12.54
CA LEU A 171 -9.78 48.91 -13.94
C LEU A 171 -10.66 50.14 -14.19
N PHE A 172 -11.88 50.18 -13.63
CA PHE A 172 -12.78 51.33 -13.72
C PHE A 172 -12.17 52.56 -13.04
N ILE A 173 -11.69 52.44 -11.79
CA ILE A 173 -11.10 53.54 -11.03
C ILE A 173 -9.86 54.09 -11.76
N SER A 174 -8.99 53.21 -12.26
CA SER A 174 -7.82 53.60 -13.06
C SER A 174 -8.20 54.43 -14.27
N LEU A 175 -9.10 53.90 -15.12
CA LEU A 175 -9.46 54.56 -16.37
C LEU A 175 -10.22 55.85 -16.09
N PHE A 176 -11.06 55.90 -15.04
CA PHE A 176 -11.74 57.13 -14.63
C PHE A 176 -10.73 58.21 -14.21
N ILE A 177 -9.83 57.91 -13.27
CA ILE A 177 -8.81 58.86 -12.78
C ILE A 177 -7.87 59.30 -13.92
N GLY A 178 -7.43 58.35 -14.73
CA GLY A 178 -6.53 58.60 -15.86
C GLY A 178 -7.18 59.48 -16.92
N PHE A 179 -8.37 59.12 -17.41
CA PHE A 179 -9.04 59.92 -18.43
C PHE A 179 -9.57 61.26 -17.93
N SER A 180 -10.01 61.37 -16.67
CA SER A 180 -10.43 62.66 -16.10
C SER A 180 -9.29 63.68 -16.11
N GLY A 181 -8.07 63.29 -15.74
CA GLY A 181 -6.92 64.19 -15.81
C GLY A 181 -6.39 64.38 -17.23
N GLY A 182 -6.31 63.31 -18.03
CA GLY A 182 -5.88 63.39 -19.43
C GLY A 182 -6.80 64.27 -20.29
N ALA A 183 -8.11 64.28 -20.03
CA ALA A 183 -9.08 65.11 -20.74
C ALA A 183 -8.78 66.61 -20.59
N THR A 184 -8.14 67.02 -19.48
CA THR A 184 -7.74 68.42 -19.28
C THR A 184 -6.70 68.91 -20.29
N SER A 185 -5.94 67.99 -20.93
CA SER A 185 -5.04 68.33 -22.04
C SER A 185 -5.77 68.82 -23.29
N PHE A 186 -7.05 68.52 -23.45
CA PHE A 186 -7.80 69.04 -24.60
C PHE A 186 -8.22 70.51 -24.39
N LEU A 187 -8.33 70.98 -23.15
CA LEU A 187 -8.90 72.30 -22.81
C LEU A 187 -8.11 73.50 -23.39
N PRO A 188 -6.76 73.54 -23.33
CA PRO A 188 -6.02 74.68 -23.87
C PRO A 188 -6.22 74.88 -25.37
N VAL A 189 -6.51 73.79 -26.11
CA VAL A 189 -6.79 73.85 -27.55
C VAL A 189 -8.08 74.63 -27.85
N PHE A 190 -9.06 74.56 -26.94
CA PHE A 190 -10.33 75.29 -27.02
C PHE A 190 -10.29 76.68 -26.36
N LYS A 191 -9.09 77.24 -26.15
CA LYS A 191 -8.86 78.53 -25.45
C LYS A 191 -9.28 78.55 -23.98
N ILE A 192 -9.45 77.39 -23.35
CA ILE A 192 -9.63 77.27 -21.90
C ILE A 192 -8.24 77.02 -21.32
N TYR A 193 -7.55 78.09 -20.90
CA TYR A 193 -6.14 78.07 -20.47
C TYR A 193 -5.93 77.45 -19.08
N LEU A 194 -6.36 76.20 -18.90
CA LEU A 194 -6.01 75.40 -17.73
C LEU A 194 -4.65 74.75 -17.97
N TYR A 195 -3.69 74.98 -17.06
CA TYR A 195 -2.39 74.32 -17.16
C TYR A 195 -2.56 72.79 -17.05
N PRO A 196 -1.97 71.98 -17.95
CA PRO A 196 -2.20 70.53 -18.01
C PRO A 196 -1.43 69.74 -16.93
N PHE A 197 -1.50 70.15 -15.67
CA PHE A 197 -0.83 69.46 -14.56
C PHE A 197 -1.49 68.11 -14.22
N LEU A 198 -2.81 68.00 -14.46
CA LEU A 198 -3.58 66.79 -14.17
C LEU A 198 -3.24 65.61 -15.07
N ASN A 199 -2.41 65.79 -16.10
CA ASN A 199 -1.87 64.68 -16.89
C ASN A 199 -1.15 63.63 -16.05
N ILE A 200 -0.58 64.04 -14.90
CA ILE A 200 0.06 63.12 -13.96
C ILE A 200 -0.90 62.00 -13.49
N THR A 201 -2.22 62.22 -13.50
CA THR A 201 -3.19 61.20 -13.12
C THR A 201 -3.27 60.04 -14.12
N VAL A 202 -2.82 60.24 -15.37
CA VAL A 202 -2.72 59.16 -16.36
C VAL A 202 -1.69 58.13 -15.93
N ALA A 203 -0.52 58.60 -15.46
CA ALA A 203 0.49 57.71 -14.89
C ALA A 203 -0.01 57.03 -13.60
N LEU A 204 -0.77 57.74 -12.76
CA LEU A 204 -1.42 57.13 -11.58
C LEU A 204 -2.41 56.02 -12.00
N GLY A 205 -3.19 56.21 -13.07
CA GLY A 205 -4.08 55.18 -13.62
C GLY A 205 -3.32 53.92 -14.04
N ILE A 206 -2.25 54.08 -14.81
CA ILE A 206 -1.33 52.99 -15.22
C ILE A 206 -0.79 52.26 -13.97
N LEU A 207 -0.34 52.98 -12.95
CA LEU A 207 0.15 52.39 -11.69
C LEU A 207 -0.95 51.64 -10.91
N ILE A 208 -2.19 52.12 -10.92
CA ILE A 208 -3.33 51.44 -10.30
C ILE A 208 -3.61 50.11 -11.02
N VAL A 209 -3.49 50.06 -12.35
CA VAL A 209 -3.63 48.81 -13.11
C VAL A 209 -2.47 47.88 -12.86
N ALA A 210 -1.23 48.38 -12.86
CA ALA A 210 -0.06 47.58 -12.50
C ALA A 210 -0.22 46.95 -11.10
N TYR A 211 -0.72 47.71 -10.13
CA TYR A 211 -1.07 47.19 -8.82
C TYR A 211 -2.20 46.15 -8.86
N ALA A 212 -3.25 46.37 -9.66
CA ALA A 212 -4.34 45.41 -9.82
C ALA A 212 -3.90 44.09 -10.50
N ILE A 213 -2.93 44.16 -11.42
CA ILE A 213 -2.27 43.00 -12.03
C ILE A 213 -1.51 42.22 -10.95
N LEU A 214 -0.76 42.91 -10.10
CA LEU A 214 0.03 42.33 -9.02
C LEU A 214 -0.82 41.69 -7.93
N ARG A 215 -1.84 42.42 -7.44
CA ARG A 215 -2.62 42.05 -6.25
C ARG A 215 -3.87 41.22 -6.58
N TYR A 216 -4.57 41.50 -7.68
CA TYR A 216 -5.87 40.92 -7.99
C TYR A 216 -5.91 40.11 -9.28
N ARG A 217 -4.75 39.74 -9.84
CA ARG A 217 -4.63 38.85 -11.01
C ARG A 217 -5.38 39.36 -12.25
N LEU A 218 -5.51 40.68 -12.44
CA LEU A 218 -6.23 41.28 -13.57
C LEU A 218 -5.85 40.68 -14.93
N MET A 219 -4.61 40.18 -15.05
CA MET A 219 -4.05 39.62 -16.28
C MET A 219 -3.23 38.34 -16.07
N ASP A 220 -3.34 37.64 -14.94
CA ASP A 220 -2.68 36.33 -14.70
C ASP A 220 -1.17 36.23 -15.05
N ILE A 221 -0.40 37.30 -14.84
CA ILE A 221 1.06 37.35 -15.08
C ILE A 221 1.88 37.58 -13.79
N ARG A 222 1.24 37.45 -12.61
CA ARG A 222 1.78 37.91 -11.31
C ARG A 222 3.15 37.37 -10.98
N ILE A 223 3.44 36.10 -11.29
CA ILE A 223 4.70 35.44 -10.93
C ILE A 223 5.87 36.11 -11.65
N ILE A 224 5.62 36.61 -12.85
CA ILE A 224 6.64 37.20 -13.69
C ILE A 224 6.83 38.67 -13.35
N VAL A 225 5.73 39.40 -13.14
CA VAL A 225 5.78 40.78 -12.64
C VAL A 225 6.44 40.82 -11.25
N ARG A 226 6.24 39.79 -10.41
CA ARG A 226 6.93 39.65 -9.11
C ARG A 226 8.45 39.68 -9.24
N LYS A 227 9.00 38.87 -10.15
CA LYS A 227 10.45 38.84 -10.39
C LYS A 227 10.93 40.20 -10.91
N MET A 228 10.18 40.81 -11.84
CA MET A 228 10.55 42.11 -12.40
C MET A 228 10.53 43.24 -11.37
N VAL A 229 9.54 43.32 -10.48
CA VAL A 229 9.50 44.38 -9.44
C VAL A 229 10.69 44.24 -8.48
N ILE A 230 11.03 43.02 -8.07
CA ILE A 230 12.19 42.78 -7.19
C ILE A 230 13.49 43.13 -7.95
N TYR A 231 13.65 42.68 -9.19
CA TYR A 231 14.85 42.97 -9.98
C TYR A 231 14.99 44.45 -10.33
N ILE A 232 13.92 45.13 -10.73
CA ILE A 232 13.93 46.57 -11.03
C ILE A 232 14.18 47.36 -9.74
N GLY A 233 13.57 46.97 -8.62
CA GLY A 233 13.83 47.57 -7.31
C GLY A 233 15.29 47.40 -6.88
N MET A 234 15.85 46.20 -7.02
CA MET A 234 17.26 45.92 -6.72
C MET A 234 18.19 46.68 -7.66
N ALA A 235 17.93 46.65 -8.97
CA ALA A 235 18.74 47.36 -9.96
C ALA A 235 18.71 48.88 -9.71
N GLY A 236 17.53 49.43 -9.41
CA GLY A 236 17.38 50.84 -9.05
C GLY A 236 18.11 51.21 -7.77
N LEU A 237 18.10 50.33 -6.76
CA LEU A 237 18.86 50.54 -5.54
C LEU A 237 20.36 50.44 -5.75
N VAL A 238 20.84 49.45 -6.49
CA VAL A 238 22.26 49.29 -6.83
C VAL A 238 22.73 50.50 -7.62
N TYR A 239 21.97 50.92 -8.62
CA TYR A 239 22.28 52.10 -9.42
C TYR A 239 22.27 53.38 -8.58
N GLY A 240 21.24 53.57 -7.75
CA GLY A 240 21.12 54.75 -6.88
C GLY A 240 22.23 54.80 -5.84
N ALA A 241 22.59 53.67 -5.23
CA ALA A 241 23.67 53.60 -4.27
C ALA A 241 25.04 53.78 -4.94
N PHE A 242 25.26 53.21 -6.12
CA PHE A 242 26.46 53.47 -6.92
C PHE A 242 26.61 54.97 -7.22
N TYR A 243 25.52 55.61 -7.67
CA TYR A 243 25.51 57.04 -7.96
C TYR A 243 25.74 57.88 -6.69
N LEU A 244 25.11 57.53 -5.58
CA LEU A 244 25.31 58.19 -4.29
C LEU A 244 26.77 58.09 -3.83
N VAL A 245 27.37 56.90 -3.93
CA VAL A 245 28.79 56.69 -3.61
C VAL A 245 29.67 57.51 -4.54
N ALA A 246 29.41 57.49 -5.85
CA ALA A 246 30.17 58.29 -6.82
C ALA A 246 30.03 59.81 -6.57
N TRP A 247 28.85 60.26 -6.18
CA TRP A 247 28.57 61.66 -5.85
C TRP A 247 29.28 62.10 -4.56
N LEU A 248 29.17 61.31 -3.49
CA LEU A 248 29.91 61.53 -2.24
C LEU A 248 31.42 61.52 -2.50
N TYR A 249 31.88 60.57 -3.32
CA TYR A 249 33.28 60.46 -3.70
C TYR A 249 33.77 61.73 -4.40
N ASN A 250 33.00 62.26 -5.36
CA ASN A 250 33.35 63.49 -6.07
C ASN A 250 33.47 64.68 -5.10
N ILE A 251 32.52 64.83 -4.17
CA ILE A 251 32.51 65.91 -3.17
C ILE A 251 33.70 65.85 -2.22
N PHE A 252 34.01 64.67 -1.68
CA PHE A 252 35.01 64.53 -0.61
C PHE A 252 36.43 64.23 -1.11
N LEU A 253 36.57 63.62 -2.30
CA LEU A 253 37.83 63.03 -2.77
C LEU A 253 38.18 63.39 -4.22
N GLY A 254 37.35 64.20 -4.90
CA GLY A 254 37.59 64.74 -6.24
C GLY A 254 37.38 63.74 -7.39
N SER A 255 38.20 62.69 -7.48
CA SER A 255 38.21 61.74 -8.61
C SER A 255 38.24 60.26 -8.18
N VAL A 256 37.23 59.52 -8.66
CA VAL A 256 37.04 58.07 -8.39
C VAL A 256 38.23 57.24 -8.90
N PHE A 257 38.99 57.74 -9.88
CA PHE A 257 40.12 57.04 -10.50
C PHE A 257 41.48 57.40 -9.87
N SER A 258 41.49 58.07 -8.71
CA SER A 258 42.73 58.35 -7.98
C SER A 258 43.21 57.13 -7.16
N PRO A 259 44.52 56.99 -6.86
CA PRO A 259 45.04 55.89 -6.03
C PRO A 259 44.37 55.78 -4.66
N LYS A 260 44.07 56.93 -4.03
CA LYS A 260 43.29 56.99 -2.77
C LYS A 260 41.87 56.46 -2.94
N GLY A 261 41.29 56.61 -4.13
CA GLY A 261 39.95 56.14 -4.46
C GLY A 261 39.81 54.65 -4.59
N TYR A 262 40.83 53.99 -5.14
CA TYR A 262 40.84 52.53 -5.20
C TYR A 262 40.84 51.92 -3.80
N ILE A 263 41.63 52.45 -2.86
CA ILE A 263 41.71 51.94 -1.48
C ILE A 263 40.37 52.12 -0.76
N ILE A 264 39.76 53.28 -0.87
CA ILE A 264 38.47 53.59 -0.22
C ILE A 264 37.33 52.79 -0.86
N GLY A 265 37.34 52.62 -2.19
CA GLY A 265 36.38 51.76 -2.90
C GLY A 265 36.45 50.31 -2.43
N LEU A 266 37.67 49.78 -2.22
CA LEU A 266 37.89 48.43 -1.70
C LEU A 266 37.38 48.26 -0.26
N ALA A 267 37.49 49.31 0.56
CA ALA A 267 36.96 49.32 1.93
C ALA A 267 35.42 49.44 2.00
N ILE A 268 34.81 50.15 1.05
CA ILE A 268 33.34 50.33 0.98
C ILE A 268 32.64 49.11 0.38
N ALA A 269 33.29 48.36 -0.51
CA ALA A 269 32.68 47.22 -1.19
C ALA A 269 32.05 46.16 -0.24
N PRO A 270 32.71 45.72 0.85
CA PRO A 270 32.09 44.80 1.82
C PRO A 270 30.88 45.40 2.53
N VAL A 271 30.93 46.69 2.87
CA VAL A 271 29.81 47.41 3.51
C VAL A 271 28.62 47.47 2.54
N PHE A 272 28.88 47.77 1.28
CA PHE A 272 27.87 47.77 0.22
C PHE A 272 27.23 46.38 0.05
N VAL A 273 28.02 45.31 0.03
CA VAL A 273 27.50 43.93 -0.04
C VAL A 273 26.63 43.61 1.19
N GLY A 274 27.05 44.02 2.38
CA GLY A 274 26.26 43.84 3.61
C GLY A 274 24.91 44.57 3.57
N VAL A 275 24.92 45.85 3.19
CA VAL A 275 23.70 46.66 3.01
C VAL A 275 22.81 46.07 1.92
N PHE A 276 23.39 45.62 0.81
CA PHE A 276 22.66 44.98 -0.29
C PHE A 276 21.90 43.74 0.17
N VAL A 277 22.53 42.85 0.95
CA VAL A 277 21.86 41.66 1.49
C VAL A 277 20.72 42.05 2.45
N LEU A 278 20.91 43.09 3.27
CA LEU A 278 19.89 43.57 4.19
C LEU A 278 18.68 44.14 3.44
N VAL A 279 18.94 44.95 2.42
CA VAL A 279 17.89 45.57 1.63
C VAL A 279 17.21 44.55 0.71
N ASP A 280 17.91 43.57 0.15
CA ASP A 280 17.28 42.46 -0.59
C ASP A 280 16.27 41.72 0.29
N LYS A 281 16.64 41.38 1.53
CA LYS A 281 15.72 40.78 2.51
C LYS A 281 14.52 41.68 2.79
N TRP A 282 14.76 42.98 3.01
CA TRP A 282 13.70 43.95 3.26
C TRP A 282 12.76 44.12 2.05
N LEU A 283 13.30 44.25 0.84
CA LEU A 283 12.55 44.36 -0.42
C LEU A 283 11.68 43.12 -0.62
N LYS A 284 12.24 41.92 -0.43
CA LYS A 284 11.48 40.65 -0.50
C LYS A 284 10.35 40.61 0.54
N HIS A 285 10.62 41.07 1.76
CA HIS A 285 9.60 41.13 2.81
C HIS A 285 8.50 42.15 2.49
N PHE A 286 8.86 43.37 2.11
CA PHE A 286 7.93 44.43 1.71
C PHE A 286 7.07 44.01 0.52
N ALA A 287 7.71 43.48 -0.51
CA ALA A 287 7.07 42.82 -1.65
C ALA A 287 6.01 41.83 -1.17
N ASN A 288 6.42 40.86 -0.34
CA ASN A 288 5.52 39.82 0.17
C ASN A 288 4.41 40.35 1.08
N LYS A 289 4.62 41.49 1.77
CA LYS A 289 3.63 42.06 2.70
C LYS A 289 2.58 42.92 1.98
N TYR A 290 3.02 43.78 1.07
CA TYR A 290 2.17 44.84 0.49
C TYR A 290 1.80 44.61 -0.98
N LEU A 291 2.64 43.92 -1.76
CA LEU A 291 2.42 43.68 -3.18
C LEU A 291 1.94 42.25 -3.48
N PHE A 292 2.30 41.27 -2.64
CA PHE A 292 2.01 39.86 -2.87
C PHE A 292 1.25 39.24 -1.69
N PHE A 293 -0.08 39.37 -1.66
CA PHE A 293 -0.86 38.74 -0.60
C PHE A 293 -0.71 37.21 -0.62
N SER A 294 -0.32 36.68 0.56
CA SER A 294 -0.40 35.30 1.06
C SER A 294 0.23 34.21 0.19
N LEU A 295 1.52 33.95 0.41
CA LEU A 295 2.02 32.58 0.35
C LEU A 295 2.24 32.16 1.81
N TYR A 296 1.32 31.38 2.36
CA TYR A 296 1.59 30.62 3.59
C TYR A 296 2.96 29.94 3.47
N ASN A 297 3.62 29.66 4.58
CA ASN A 297 4.80 28.78 4.53
C ASN A 297 4.32 27.37 4.14
N TYR A 298 4.10 27.12 2.85
CA TYR A 298 3.53 25.87 2.31
C TYR A 298 4.34 24.68 2.81
N GLN A 299 5.66 24.81 2.80
CA GLN A 299 6.58 23.79 3.28
C GLN A 299 6.41 23.55 4.78
N GLY A 300 6.31 24.62 5.58
CA GLY A 300 6.06 24.55 7.02
C GLY A 300 4.71 23.93 7.36
N THR A 301 3.62 24.34 6.70
CA THR A 301 2.27 23.79 6.95
C THR A 301 2.17 22.33 6.53
N ILE A 302 2.70 21.96 5.37
CA ILE A 302 2.72 20.57 4.92
C ILE A 302 3.53 19.74 5.92
N SER A 303 4.74 20.20 6.29
CA SER A 303 5.59 19.49 7.24
C SER A 303 4.94 19.33 8.63
N GLU A 304 4.30 20.38 9.16
CA GLU A 304 3.57 20.33 10.43
C GLU A 304 2.41 19.34 10.36
N LEU A 305 1.59 19.40 9.29
CA LEU A 305 0.46 18.49 9.13
C LEU A 305 0.96 17.05 8.98
N THR A 306 1.93 16.79 8.10
CA THR A 306 2.49 15.45 7.89
C THR A 306 3.09 14.89 9.17
N SER A 307 3.80 15.70 9.97
CA SER A 307 4.31 15.27 11.27
C SER A 307 3.16 14.83 12.18
N LYS A 308 2.11 15.64 12.36
CA LYS A 308 0.96 15.30 13.21
C LYS A 308 0.22 14.06 12.72
N LEU A 309 0.04 13.93 11.40
CA LEU A 309 -0.66 12.80 10.78
C LEU A 309 0.08 11.47 10.92
N ASN A 310 1.42 11.49 11.03
CA ASN A 310 2.21 10.26 11.16
C ASN A 310 2.27 9.73 12.59
N TYR A 311 2.02 10.55 13.62
CA TYR A 311 2.07 10.13 15.02
C TYR A 311 0.72 9.60 15.53
N ASP A 312 -0.39 10.15 15.06
CA ASP A 312 -1.72 9.74 15.50
C ASP A 312 -2.26 8.60 14.63
N ILE A 313 -2.68 7.50 15.27
CA ILE A 313 -3.34 6.36 14.61
C ILE A 313 -4.87 6.42 14.81
N ASP A 314 -5.32 7.27 15.74
CA ASP A 314 -6.73 7.49 16.04
C ASP A 314 -7.38 8.36 14.96
N LEU A 315 -8.39 7.81 14.28
CA LEU A 315 -9.12 8.46 13.19
C LEU A 315 -9.72 9.81 13.62
N ASP A 316 -10.29 9.90 14.83
CA ASP A 316 -10.95 11.12 15.30
C ASP A 316 -9.91 12.21 15.58
N LYS A 317 -8.75 11.85 16.13
CA LYS A 317 -7.63 12.79 16.33
C LYS A 317 -7.06 13.29 15.01
N ILE A 318 -6.85 12.40 14.04
CA ILE A 318 -6.39 12.74 12.70
C ILE A 318 -7.34 13.76 12.05
N ILE A 319 -8.64 13.48 12.06
CA ILE A 319 -9.65 14.37 11.47
C ILE A 319 -9.66 15.73 12.17
N ASN A 320 -9.62 15.75 13.50
CA ASN A 320 -9.53 16.98 14.27
C ASN A 320 -8.29 17.81 13.90
N SER A 321 -7.13 17.16 13.79
CA SER A 321 -5.87 17.80 13.39
C SER A 321 -5.94 18.37 11.98
N ILE A 322 -6.54 17.65 11.02
CA ILE A 322 -6.74 18.14 9.64
C ILE A 322 -7.64 19.37 9.64
N VAL A 323 -8.82 19.30 10.24
CA VAL A 323 -9.80 20.40 10.23
C VAL A 323 -9.22 21.65 10.91
N ASN A 324 -8.60 21.50 12.08
CA ASN A 324 -7.99 22.62 12.80
C ASN A 324 -6.82 23.23 12.03
N THR A 325 -5.97 22.41 11.43
CA THR A 325 -4.81 22.90 10.67
C THR A 325 -5.26 23.64 9.41
N ILE A 326 -6.23 23.09 8.67
CA ILE A 326 -6.77 23.76 7.47
C ILE A 326 -7.48 25.06 7.86
N LYS A 327 -8.34 25.05 8.89
CA LYS A 327 -9.05 26.27 9.34
C LYS A 327 -8.08 27.36 9.78
N ARG A 328 -7.08 27.02 10.61
CA ARG A 328 -6.08 27.96 11.11
C ARG A 328 -5.18 28.47 10.00
N THR A 329 -4.69 27.57 9.14
CA THR A 329 -3.81 27.94 8.04
C THR A 329 -4.58 28.83 7.09
N MET A 330 -5.74 28.43 6.58
CA MET A 330 -6.46 29.22 5.57
C MET A 330 -7.30 30.37 6.13
N GLN A 331 -7.27 30.60 7.46
CA GLN A 331 -8.09 31.59 8.17
C GLN A 331 -9.56 31.52 7.75
N LEU A 332 -10.16 30.34 7.90
CA LEU A 332 -11.53 30.06 7.49
C LEU A 332 -12.51 30.32 8.63
N ASP A 333 -13.70 30.78 8.28
CA ASP A 333 -14.83 30.85 9.21
C ASP A 333 -15.31 29.45 9.61
N LYS A 334 -15.40 28.55 8.62
CA LYS A 334 -16.02 27.23 8.73
C LYS A 334 -15.17 26.15 8.05
N ALA A 335 -15.11 24.96 8.64
CA ALA A 335 -14.44 23.80 8.08
C ALA A 335 -15.06 22.51 8.61
N GLY A 336 -15.12 21.46 7.79
CA GLY A 336 -15.65 20.16 8.19
C GLY A 336 -15.18 19.01 7.30
N VAL A 337 -15.28 17.79 7.82
CA VAL A 337 -14.94 16.55 7.12
C VAL A 337 -16.13 15.60 7.16
N LEU A 338 -16.50 15.13 5.97
CA LEU A 338 -17.53 14.15 5.72
C LEU A 338 -16.87 12.86 5.23
N LEU A 339 -17.05 11.75 5.94
CA LEU A 339 -16.57 10.45 5.51
C LEU A 339 -17.67 9.66 4.81
N ILE A 340 -17.30 8.92 3.77
CA ILE A 340 -18.21 8.05 3.04
C ILE A 340 -18.35 6.73 3.78
N LYS A 341 -19.60 6.32 4.02
CA LYS A 341 -19.95 4.97 4.44
C LYS A 341 -20.86 4.33 3.39
N ARG A 342 -20.64 3.04 3.14
CA ARG A 342 -21.37 2.25 2.14
C ARG A 342 -22.15 1.17 2.89
N GLU A 343 -23.47 1.18 2.75
CA GLU A 343 -24.34 0.06 3.16
C GLU A 343 -25.30 -0.24 2.01
N ASN A 344 -25.51 -1.53 1.70
CA ASN A 344 -26.49 -1.99 0.70
C ASN A 344 -26.41 -1.25 -0.65
N ASN A 345 -25.18 -1.01 -1.14
CA ASN A 345 -24.90 -0.27 -2.39
C ASN A 345 -25.36 1.21 -2.42
N LYS A 346 -25.82 1.76 -1.28
CA LYS A 346 -26.08 3.20 -1.12
C LYS A 346 -24.90 3.86 -0.41
N ILE A 347 -24.55 5.05 -0.90
CA ILE A 347 -23.47 5.88 -0.35
C ILE A 347 -24.12 6.94 0.54
N TYR A 348 -23.67 7.05 1.77
CA TYR A 348 -24.06 8.13 2.66
C TYR A 348 -22.84 8.74 3.34
N TYR A 349 -22.99 10.01 3.71
CA TYR A 349 -21.94 10.79 4.35
C TYR A 349 -22.16 10.81 5.86
N LYS A 350 -21.16 10.35 6.61
CA LYS A 350 -21.09 10.53 8.06
C LYS A 350 -20.31 11.81 8.37
N ILE A 351 -20.96 12.74 9.04
CA ILE A 351 -20.30 13.92 9.59
C ILE A 351 -19.30 13.46 10.64
N SER A 352 -18.00 13.69 10.40
CA SER A 352 -16.94 13.24 11.31
C SER A 352 -16.46 14.37 12.20
N LYS A 353 -16.28 15.57 11.65
CA LYS A 353 -15.99 16.77 12.43
C LYS A 353 -16.42 18.02 11.69
N VAL A 354 -16.87 19.01 12.45
CA VAL A 354 -17.36 20.29 11.96
C VAL A 354 -16.92 21.41 12.90
N ILE A 355 -16.57 22.56 12.35
CA ILE A 355 -16.34 23.81 13.05
C ILE A 355 -17.06 24.93 12.29
N GLY A 356 -17.96 25.65 12.96
CA GLY A 356 -18.63 26.84 12.42
C GLY A 356 -19.81 26.59 11.47
N PHE A 357 -19.98 25.37 10.94
CA PHE A 357 -21.22 24.99 10.26
C PHE A 357 -22.29 24.58 11.29
N ASN A 358 -23.57 24.85 10.97
CA ASN A 358 -24.69 24.58 11.87
C ASN A 358 -25.35 23.22 11.57
N GLU A 359 -25.68 22.43 12.61
CA GLU A 359 -26.24 21.08 12.46
C GLU A 359 -27.70 21.09 11.97
N GLU A 360 -28.48 22.13 12.31
CA GLU A 360 -29.90 22.27 11.97
C GLU A 360 -30.18 22.34 10.45
N ASN A 361 -29.21 22.80 9.64
CA ASN A 361 -29.35 22.88 8.18
C ASN A 361 -28.73 21.69 7.42
N GLY A 362 -28.18 20.69 8.13
CA GLY A 362 -27.60 19.48 7.54
C GLY A 362 -26.41 19.73 6.62
N ILE A 363 -25.18 19.56 7.11
CA ILE A 363 -23.95 19.65 6.30
C ILE A 363 -23.86 18.57 5.21
N SER A 364 -24.81 17.63 5.20
CA SER A 364 -24.93 16.68 4.10
C SER A 364 -25.33 17.42 2.82
N LEU A 365 -24.32 17.88 2.09
CA LEU A 365 -24.44 18.53 0.78
C LEU A 365 -25.25 17.69 -0.22
N VAL A 366 -25.42 16.38 0.05
CA VAL A 366 -25.73 15.38 -0.94
C VAL A 366 -26.42 14.14 -0.35
N GLN A 367 -27.70 13.93 -0.70
CA GLN A 367 -28.35 12.62 -0.64
C GLN A 367 -28.28 11.86 -1.99
N ASP A 368 -27.88 12.53 -3.08
CA ASP A 368 -27.83 11.97 -4.44
C ASP A 368 -26.39 11.71 -4.92
N ASN A 369 -26.11 10.58 -5.56
CA ASN A 369 -24.76 10.13 -5.95
C ASN A 369 -23.99 11.05 -6.94
N PHE A 370 -24.47 12.23 -7.30
CA PHE A 370 -23.82 13.13 -8.26
C PHE A 370 -22.46 13.67 -7.80
N LEU A 371 -22.38 14.36 -6.65
CA LEU A 371 -21.12 14.95 -6.18
C LEU A 371 -20.04 13.87 -6.00
N THR A 372 -20.41 12.73 -5.41
CA THR A 372 -19.54 11.58 -5.21
C THR A 372 -18.95 11.10 -6.53
N ARG A 373 -19.79 10.85 -7.53
CA ARG A 373 -19.37 10.40 -8.87
C ARG A 373 -18.52 11.46 -9.57
N TYR A 374 -18.87 12.73 -9.44
CA TYR A 374 -18.15 13.83 -10.06
C TYR A 374 -16.75 13.99 -9.47
N LEU A 375 -16.63 14.06 -8.14
CA LEU A 375 -15.34 14.16 -7.45
C LEU A 375 -14.45 12.93 -7.69
N GLN A 376 -15.03 11.74 -7.77
CA GLN A 376 -14.27 10.53 -8.07
C GLN A 376 -13.71 10.53 -9.51
N LYS A 377 -14.44 11.13 -10.46
CA LYS A 377 -14.01 11.27 -11.86
C LYS A 377 -12.96 12.38 -12.05
N ILE A 378 -13.22 13.58 -11.51
CA ILE A 378 -12.39 14.77 -11.77
C ILE A 378 -11.20 14.86 -10.82
N ARG A 379 -11.37 14.42 -9.56
CA ARG A 379 -10.31 14.38 -8.53
C ARG A 379 -9.64 15.73 -8.25
N LYS A 380 -10.38 16.82 -8.41
CA LYS A 380 -9.93 18.19 -8.14
C LYS A 380 -10.81 18.88 -7.11
N PRO A 381 -10.29 19.91 -6.42
CA PRO A 381 -11.09 20.83 -5.63
C PRO A 381 -12.28 21.37 -6.43
N LEU A 382 -13.42 21.50 -5.77
CA LEU A 382 -14.66 21.97 -6.37
C LEU A 382 -15.09 23.29 -5.73
N VAL A 383 -14.94 24.38 -6.46
CA VAL A 383 -15.24 25.75 -6.00
C VAL A 383 -16.69 26.10 -6.34
N LYS A 384 -17.45 26.67 -5.39
CA LYS A 384 -18.87 27.03 -5.59
C LYS A 384 -19.05 27.96 -6.79
N GLU A 385 -18.19 28.97 -6.94
CA GLU A 385 -18.26 29.97 -8.00
C GLU A 385 -18.08 29.38 -9.41
N GLU A 386 -17.38 28.25 -9.54
CA GLU A 386 -17.17 27.57 -10.81
C GLU A 386 -18.38 26.72 -11.24
N MET A 387 -19.34 26.48 -10.33
CA MET A 387 -20.49 25.61 -10.61
C MET A 387 -21.35 26.14 -11.75
N ALA A 388 -21.52 27.46 -11.82
CA ALA A 388 -22.30 28.10 -12.87
C ALA A 388 -21.65 27.96 -14.26
N LEU A 389 -20.31 27.92 -14.33
CA LEU A 389 -19.57 27.69 -15.56
C LEU A 389 -19.65 26.21 -15.97
N LEU A 390 -19.41 25.30 -15.04
CA LEU A 390 -19.51 23.85 -15.28
C LEU A 390 -20.91 23.42 -15.70
N ALA A 391 -21.95 24.03 -15.14
CA ALA A 391 -23.34 23.81 -15.55
C ALA A 391 -23.60 24.28 -16.99
N LYS A 392 -22.98 25.37 -17.45
CA LYS A 392 -23.10 25.85 -18.84
C LYS A 392 -22.36 24.94 -19.82
N ASP A 393 -21.18 24.47 -19.44
CA ASP A 393 -20.31 23.64 -20.29
C ASP A 393 -20.78 22.19 -20.42
N SER A 394 -21.59 21.69 -19.47
CA SER A 394 -22.12 20.32 -19.58
C SER A 394 -23.10 20.19 -20.75
N LYS A 395 -22.92 19.15 -21.56
CA LYS A 395 -23.78 18.81 -22.71
C LYS A 395 -25.07 18.08 -22.30
N LYS A 396 -25.15 17.53 -21.08
CA LYS A 396 -26.30 16.72 -20.62
C LYS A 396 -27.22 17.55 -19.72
N VAL A 397 -28.51 17.63 -20.07
CA VAL A 397 -29.53 18.39 -19.32
C VAL A 397 -29.61 17.95 -17.84
N GLY A 398 -29.49 16.64 -17.57
CA GLY A 398 -29.49 16.10 -16.21
C GLY A 398 -28.32 16.60 -15.35
N GLU A 399 -27.10 16.67 -15.91
CA GLU A 399 -25.92 17.16 -15.19
C GLU A 399 -26.03 18.66 -14.86
N ARG A 400 -26.61 19.46 -15.77
CA ARG A 400 -26.85 20.90 -15.51
C ARG A 400 -27.73 21.12 -14.28
N LYS A 401 -28.82 20.35 -14.17
CA LYS A 401 -29.73 20.41 -13.02
C LYS A 401 -29.02 20.00 -11.73
N SER A 402 -28.20 18.95 -11.78
CA SER A 402 -27.43 18.49 -10.63
C SER A 402 -26.38 19.51 -10.15
N PHE A 403 -25.66 20.19 -11.06
CA PHE A 403 -24.72 21.25 -10.68
C PHE A 403 -25.43 22.45 -10.04
N SER A 404 -26.57 22.88 -10.59
CA SER A 404 -27.37 23.96 -10.02
C SER A 404 -27.88 23.60 -8.62
N GLN A 405 -28.37 22.37 -8.43
CA GLN A 405 -28.86 21.90 -7.14
C GLN A 405 -27.73 21.77 -6.11
N LEU A 406 -26.56 21.27 -6.53
CA LEU A 406 -25.36 21.24 -5.69
C LEU A 406 -24.92 22.65 -5.27
N SER A 407 -24.92 23.61 -6.20
CA SER A 407 -24.57 25.00 -5.91
C SER A 407 -25.53 25.62 -4.88
N GLN A 408 -26.83 25.34 -4.97
CA GLN A 408 -27.82 25.77 -3.99
C GLN A 408 -27.61 25.11 -2.62
N ASN A 409 -27.28 23.82 -2.60
CA ASN A 409 -26.99 23.12 -1.34
C ASN A 409 -25.73 23.67 -0.67
N MET A 410 -24.67 23.92 -1.44
CA MET A 410 -23.45 24.58 -0.95
C MET A 410 -23.76 25.98 -0.41
N GLU A 411 -24.65 26.73 -1.05
CA GLU A 411 -25.08 28.03 -0.57
C GLU A 411 -25.86 27.96 0.75
N LYS A 412 -26.78 27.02 0.89
CA LYS A 412 -27.57 26.81 2.13
C LYS A 412 -26.71 26.50 3.34
N ILE A 413 -25.63 25.76 3.14
CA ILE A 413 -24.69 25.44 4.23
C ILE A 413 -23.51 26.40 4.30
N GLU A 414 -23.50 27.46 3.50
CA GLU A 414 -22.41 28.43 3.40
C GLU A 414 -21.04 27.79 3.12
N ALA A 415 -21.03 26.73 2.31
CA ALA A 415 -19.82 26.11 1.80
C ALA A 415 -19.36 26.82 0.52
N SER A 416 -18.07 27.10 0.45
CA SER A 416 -17.44 27.77 -0.69
C SER A 416 -16.54 26.81 -1.49
N LEU A 417 -16.04 25.74 -0.85
CA LEU A 417 -15.12 24.79 -1.45
C LEU A 417 -15.31 23.36 -0.92
N CYS A 418 -15.28 22.38 -1.82
CA CYS A 418 -15.28 20.96 -1.49
C CYS A 418 -14.00 20.29 -2.00
N LEU A 419 -13.26 19.61 -1.12
CA LEU A 419 -12.02 18.91 -1.45
C LEU A 419 -12.23 17.40 -1.36
N PRO A 420 -11.89 16.62 -2.40
CA PRO A 420 -11.99 15.18 -2.34
C PRO A 420 -10.87 14.57 -1.49
N LEU A 421 -11.22 13.66 -0.58
CA LEU A 421 -10.28 12.80 0.14
C LEU A 421 -10.13 11.49 -0.64
N ILE A 422 -9.15 11.42 -1.55
CA ILE A 422 -8.93 10.25 -2.41
C ILE A 422 -7.62 9.56 -2.05
N SER A 423 -7.68 8.26 -1.82
CA SER A 423 -6.50 7.41 -1.69
C SER A 423 -6.69 6.12 -2.49
N ARG A 424 -5.63 5.62 -3.14
CA ARG A 424 -5.65 4.41 -4.00
C ARG A 424 -6.85 4.32 -4.96
N ASN A 425 -7.19 5.43 -5.62
CA ASN A 425 -8.34 5.58 -6.55
C ASN A 425 -9.75 5.50 -5.91
N GLU A 426 -9.85 5.45 -4.58
CA GLU A 426 -11.13 5.44 -3.86
C GLU A 426 -11.38 6.78 -3.16
N LEU A 427 -12.60 7.29 -3.30
CA LEU A 427 -13.06 8.47 -2.55
C LEU A 427 -13.49 8.03 -1.15
N MET A 428 -12.72 8.43 -0.15
CA MET A 428 -12.94 8.12 1.26
C MET A 428 -13.89 9.12 1.94
N GLY A 429 -13.96 10.34 1.41
CA GLY A 429 -14.70 11.44 2.00
C GLY A 429 -14.49 12.76 1.29
N ILE A 430 -15.01 13.83 1.88
CA ILE A 430 -14.95 15.19 1.37
C ILE A 430 -14.64 16.14 2.52
N ILE A 431 -13.68 17.03 2.34
CA ILE A 431 -13.50 18.19 3.22
C ILE A 431 -14.35 19.33 2.67
N VAL A 432 -15.20 19.92 3.50
CA VAL A 432 -16.06 21.05 3.16
C VAL A 432 -15.54 22.28 3.87
N LEU A 433 -15.30 23.36 3.12
CA LEU A 433 -14.70 24.59 3.62
C LEU A 433 -15.61 25.79 3.33
N GLY A 434 -15.71 26.69 4.31
CA GLY A 434 -16.45 27.95 4.21
C GLY A 434 -15.65 29.04 3.49
N SER A 435 -15.99 30.29 3.75
CA SER A 435 -15.28 31.44 3.18
C SER A 435 -14.06 31.79 4.02
N LYS A 436 -13.09 32.49 3.41
CA LYS A 436 -12.00 33.08 4.19
C LYS A 436 -12.55 34.21 5.05
N VAL A 437 -12.04 34.35 6.27
CA VAL A 437 -12.40 35.47 7.18
C VAL A 437 -12.09 36.82 6.53
N SER A 438 -11.11 36.90 5.63
CA SER A 438 -10.81 38.12 4.87
C SER A 438 -11.88 38.49 3.83
N GLY A 439 -12.80 37.58 3.51
CA GLY A 439 -13.77 37.72 2.42
C GLY A 439 -13.19 37.49 1.02
N ASP A 440 -11.91 37.13 0.91
CA ASP A 440 -11.28 36.84 -0.37
C ASP A 440 -11.70 35.47 -0.91
N ALA A 441 -11.75 35.35 -2.25
CA ALA A 441 -11.91 34.07 -2.92
C ALA A 441 -10.68 33.16 -2.70
N TYR A 442 -10.87 31.85 -2.85
CA TYR A 442 -9.77 30.90 -2.93
C TYR A 442 -8.95 31.15 -4.19
N SER A 443 -7.64 31.23 -4.02
CA SER A 443 -6.71 31.43 -5.12
C SER A 443 -6.19 30.07 -5.62
N GLU A 444 -5.74 29.98 -6.87
CA GLU A 444 -5.10 28.75 -7.41
C GLU A 444 -3.99 28.17 -6.52
N GLU A 445 -3.24 29.02 -5.81
CA GLU A 445 -2.18 28.56 -4.91
C GLU A 445 -2.76 27.95 -3.63
N ASP A 446 -3.90 28.47 -3.14
CA ASP A 446 -4.64 27.86 -2.04
C ASP A 446 -5.24 26.53 -2.45
N LEU A 447 -5.84 26.46 -3.65
CA LEU A 447 -6.42 25.23 -4.19
C LEU A 447 -5.36 24.15 -4.35
N ASN A 448 -4.17 24.48 -4.86
CA ASN A 448 -3.05 23.55 -4.97
C ASN A 448 -2.58 23.04 -3.60
N LEU A 449 -2.46 23.91 -2.59
CA LEU A 449 -2.11 23.45 -1.24
C LEU A 449 -3.19 22.58 -0.64
N LEU A 450 -4.45 23.00 -0.74
CA LEU A 450 -5.58 22.25 -0.20
C LEU A 450 -5.73 20.88 -0.86
N ASP A 451 -5.44 20.76 -2.16
CA ASP A 451 -5.38 19.49 -2.88
C ASP A 451 -4.24 18.59 -2.36
N ILE A 452 -3.06 19.15 -2.08
CA ILE A 452 -1.95 18.40 -1.47
C ILE A 452 -2.34 17.93 -0.06
N LEU A 453 -2.89 18.83 0.78
CA LEU A 453 -3.30 18.52 2.14
C LEU A 453 -4.45 17.50 2.16
N SER A 454 -5.41 17.57 1.23
CA SER A 454 -6.51 16.61 1.15
C SER A 454 -6.03 15.22 0.76
N LYS A 455 -5.04 15.11 -0.13
CA LYS A 455 -4.40 13.83 -0.48
C LYS A 455 -3.66 13.22 0.71
N GLN A 456 -2.88 14.02 1.44
CA GLN A 456 -2.17 13.56 2.64
C GLN A 456 -3.15 13.14 3.75
N ALA A 457 -4.20 13.93 3.96
CA ALA A 457 -5.29 13.60 4.87
C ALA A 457 -5.98 12.28 4.49
N ALA A 458 -6.24 12.05 3.20
CA ALA A 458 -6.87 10.82 2.73
C ALA A 458 -6.01 9.57 3.00
N ILE A 459 -4.69 9.69 2.83
CA ILE A 459 -3.73 8.61 3.15
C ILE A 459 -3.75 8.31 4.66
N ALA A 460 -3.68 9.34 5.51
CA ALA A 460 -3.69 9.15 6.96
C ALA A 460 -5.00 8.53 7.46
N ILE A 461 -6.14 8.99 6.95
CA ILE A 461 -7.46 8.43 7.25
C ILE A 461 -7.55 6.95 6.82
N GLN A 462 -7.01 6.60 5.65
CA GLN A 462 -6.97 5.21 5.21
C GLN A 462 -6.09 4.35 6.13
N ASN A 463 -4.90 4.84 6.50
CA ASN A 463 -3.99 4.12 7.38
C ASN A 463 -4.61 3.85 8.75
N ALA A 464 -5.26 4.85 9.36
CA ALA A 464 -5.97 4.69 10.62
C ALA A 464 -7.11 3.67 10.54
N ARG A 465 -7.88 3.69 9.44
CA ARG A 465 -8.96 2.72 9.20
C ARG A 465 -8.42 1.29 9.05
N LEU A 466 -7.37 1.11 8.25
CA LEU A 466 -6.71 -0.19 8.07
C LEU A 466 -6.12 -0.72 9.37
N TYR A 467 -5.50 0.15 10.17
CA TYR A 467 -4.95 -0.25 11.47
C TYR A 467 -6.04 -0.74 12.41
N LYS A 468 -7.17 -0.03 12.48
CA LYS A 468 -8.32 -0.44 13.30
C LYS A 468 -8.88 -1.79 12.86
N GLU A 469 -9.00 -2.02 11.56
CA GLU A 469 -9.45 -3.29 11.00
C GLU A 469 -8.50 -4.44 11.35
N VAL A 470 -7.19 -4.23 11.26
CA VAL A 470 -6.18 -5.21 11.68
C VAL A 470 -6.25 -5.49 13.18
N GLN A 471 -6.48 -4.47 14.03
CA GLN A 471 -6.64 -4.68 15.47
C GLN A 471 -7.89 -5.49 15.80
N GLU A 472 -9.03 -5.17 15.18
CA GLU A 472 -10.27 -5.91 15.35
C GLU A 472 -10.10 -7.37 14.88
N PHE A 473 -9.48 -7.57 13.72
CA PHE A 473 -9.15 -8.90 13.20
C PHE A 473 -8.23 -9.68 14.15
N ASN A 474 -7.16 -9.07 14.66
CA ASN A 474 -6.25 -9.71 15.61
C ASN A 474 -6.97 -10.11 16.91
N LYS A 475 -7.90 -9.28 17.40
CA LYS A 475 -8.71 -9.61 18.57
C LYS A 475 -9.60 -10.83 18.32
N THR A 476 -10.29 -10.87 17.19
CA THR A 476 -11.12 -12.02 16.81
C THR A 476 -10.28 -13.27 16.58
N LEU A 477 -9.10 -13.14 15.97
CA LEU A 477 -8.19 -14.26 15.76
C LEU A 477 -7.67 -14.81 17.08
N GLN A 478 -7.27 -13.94 18.02
CA GLN A 478 -6.83 -14.35 19.35
C GLN A 478 -7.93 -15.11 20.10
N GLN A 479 -9.17 -14.63 20.04
CA GLN A 479 -10.32 -15.34 20.62
C GLN A 479 -10.47 -16.75 20.03
N LYS A 480 -10.36 -16.88 18.71
CA LYS A 480 -10.45 -18.17 18.02
C LYS A 480 -9.29 -19.10 18.36
N VAL A 481 -8.07 -18.57 18.47
CA VAL A 481 -6.88 -19.33 18.91
C VAL A 481 -7.04 -19.83 20.34
N ASP A 482 -7.57 -18.99 21.24
CA ASP A 482 -7.80 -19.37 22.64
C ASP A 482 -8.87 -20.46 22.77
N GLU A 483 -9.95 -20.38 21.98
CA GLU A 483 -10.98 -21.42 21.88
C GLU A 483 -10.40 -22.75 21.38
N GLN A 484 -9.69 -22.74 20.25
CA GLN A 484 -9.06 -23.95 19.70
C GLN A 484 -8.02 -24.54 20.64
N THR A 485 -7.24 -23.72 21.35
CA THR A 485 -6.26 -24.18 22.33
C THR A 485 -6.93 -24.89 23.50
N LYS A 486 -8.09 -24.42 23.97
CA LYS A 486 -8.88 -25.09 25.00
C LYS A 486 -9.42 -26.45 24.53
N GLU A 487 -9.91 -26.54 23.29
CA GLU A 487 -10.38 -27.80 22.72
C GLU A 487 -9.25 -28.82 22.58
N ILE A 488 -8.09 -28.40 22.04
CA ILE A 488 -6.91 -29.25 21.92
C ILE A 488 -6.44 -29.75 23.29
N ARG A 489 -6.40 -28.89 24.32
CA ARG A 489 -6.04 -29.31 25.68
C ARG A 489 -6.99 -30.37 26.23
N LYS A 490 -8.30 -30.20 26.04
CA LYS A 490 -9.29 -31.21 26.47
C LYS A 490 -9.09 -32.54 25.74
N ALA A 491 -8.89 -32.50 24.42
CA ALA A 491 -8.64 -33.70 23.62
C ALA A 491 -7.35 -34.41 24.07
N TYR A 492 -6.28 -33.66 24.31
CA TYR A 492 -5.01 -34.18 24.81
C TYR A 492 -5.14 -34.84 26.20
N GLU A 493 -5.91 -34.26 27.12
CA GLU A 493 -6.16 -34.87 28.44
C GLU A 493 -6.95 -36.19 28.34
N VAL A 494 -7.93 -36.25 27.45
CA VAL A 494 -8.71 -37.47 27.18
C VAL A 494 -7.81 -38.55 26.58
N GLU A 495 -7.02 -38.20 25.56
CA GLU A 495 -6.07 -39.10 24.93
C GLU A 495 -5.03 -39.62 25.92
N LYS A 496 -4.47 -38.74 26.76
CA LYS A 496 -3.50 -39.11 27.80
C LYS A 496 -4.09 -40.12 28.79
N LYS A 497 -5.31 -39.89 29.28
CA LYS A 497 -5.99 -40.83 30.19
C LYS A 497 -6.25 -42.19 29.53
N ALA A 498 -6.71 -42.19 28.28
CA ALA A 498 -6.92 -43.43 27.53
C ALA A 498 -5.60 -44.21 27.35
N HIS A 499 -4.50 -43.51 27.06
CA HIS A 499 -3.18 -44.12 26.92
C HIS A 499 -2.65 -44.71 28.25
N GLU A 500 -2.83 -44.00 29.36
CA GLU A 500 -2.46 -44.49 30.70
C GLU A 500 -3.25 -45.75 31.08
N GLU A 501 -4.56 -45.78 30.81
CA GLU A 501 -5.40 -46.95 31.08
C GLU A 501 -5.04 -48.13 30.19
N LEU A 502 -4.78 -47.90 28.90
CA LEU A 502 -4.30 -48.93 27.99
C LEU A 502 -3.00 -49.57 28.51
N LYS A 503 -2.04 -48.76 28.96
CA LYS A 503 -0.77 -49.24 29.52
C LYS A 503 -0.96 -50.01 30.83
N ARG A 504 -1.95 -49.63 31.64
CA ARG A 504 -2.32 -50.36 32.86
C ARG A 504 -2.93 -51.72 32.53
N LEU A 505 -3.85 -51.77 31.57
CA LEU A 505 -4.47 -53.02 31.11
C LEU A 505 -3.44 -53.98 30.52
N ASP A 506 -2.49 -53.45 29.74
CA ASP A 506 -1.41 -54.24 29.16
C ASP A 506 -0.53 -54.88 30.25
N ARG A 507 -0.13 -54.12 31.27
CA ARG A 507 0.60 -54.65 32.43
C ARG A 507 -0.21 -55.68 33.23
N ALA A 508 -1.51 -55.44 33.41
CA ALA A 508 -2.38 -56.37 34.12
C ALA A 508 -2.54 -57.70 33.37
N LYS A 509 -2.65 -57.64 32.03
CA LYS A 509 -2.63 -58.81 31.16
C LYS A 509 -1.33 -59.60 31.32
N ASP A 510 -0.17 -58.92 31.30
CA ASP A 510 1.13 -59.59 31.47
C ASP A 510 1.26 -60.27 32.84
N GLN A 511 0.84 -59.59 33.90
CA GLN A 511 0.85 -60.15 35.27
C GLN A 511 -0.08 -61.36 35.39
N PHE A 512 -1.26 -61.31 34.78
CA PHE A 512 -2.21 -62.42 34.78
C PHE A 512 -1.63 -63.67 34.10
N VAL A 513 -0.98 -63.50 32.95
CA VAL A 513 -0.32 -64.61 32.23
C VAL A 513 0.76 -65.26 33.10
N LEU A 514 1.62 -64.46 33.73
CA LEU A 514 2.71 -64.96 34.59
C LEU A 514 2.20 -65.64 35.86
N ALA A 515 1.19 -65.09 36.51
CA ALA A 515 0.61 -65.70 37.71
C ALA A 515 -0.04 -67.06 37.37
N THR A 516 -0.76 -67.12 36.26
CA THR A 516 -1.42 -68.35 35.79
C THR A 516 -0.41 -69.48 35.56
N GLN A 517 0.80 -69.17 35.06
CA GLN A 517 1.86 -70.17 34.90
C GLN A 517 2.21 -70.89 36.19
N HIS A 518 2.49 -70.14 37.25
CA HIS A 518 2.88 -70.72 38.54
C HIS A 518 1.74 -71.59 39.11
N HIS A 519 0.50 -71.10 39.01
CA HIS A 519 -0.67 -71.80 39.53
C HIS A 519 -1.03 -73.07 38.74
N LEU A 520 -0.78 -73.13 37.44
CA LEU A 520 -1.01 -74.34 36.64
C LEU A 520 0.12 -75.37 36.79
N ARG A 521 1.39 -74.93 36.89
CA ARG A 521 2.54 -75.84 37.01
C ARG A 521 2.58 -76.57 38.36
N THR A 522 2.22 -75.88 39.44
CA THR A 522 2.27 -76.43 40.81
C THR A 522 1.47 -77.73 40.98
N PRO A 523 0.16 -77.80 40.64
CA PRO A 523 -0.62 -79.02 40.81
C PRO A 523 -0.15 -80.16 39.90
N VAL A 524 0.30 -79.86 38.68
CA VAL A 524 0.78 -80.88 37.73
C VAL A 524 2.12 -81.45 38.16
N THR A 525 3.02 -80.62 38.70
CA THR A 525 4.29 -81.08 39.29
C THR A 525 4.04 -82.00 40.48
N GLY A 526 3.07 -81.66 41.33
CA GLY A 526 2.62 -82.52 42.42
C GLY A 526 2.09 -83.88 41.92
N MET A 527 1.20 -83.88 40.92
CA MET A 527 0.68 -85.12 40.33
C MET A 527 1.80 -86.00 39.75
N SER A 528 2.74 -85.41 39.00
CA SER A 528 3.89 -86.12 38.46
C SER A 528 4.77 -86.70 39.56
N GLY A 529 5.10 -85.92 40.60
CA GLY A 529 5.93 -86.37 41.72
C GLY A 529 5.30 -87.53 42.50
N TYR A 530 4.00 -87.47 42.78
CA TYR A 530 3.29 -88.59 43.41
C TYR A 530 3.29 -89.85 42.54
N LEU A 531 3.08 -89.70 41.22
CA LEU A 531 3.13 -90.83 40.29
C LEU A 531 4.53 -91.46 40.25
N ASP A 532 5.59 -90.65 40.22
CA ASP A 532 6.98 -91.15 40.24
C ASP A 532 7.31 -91.86 41.56
N LEU A 533 6.84 -91.36 42.70
CA LEU A 533 6.96 -92.05 44.00
C LEU A 533 6.22 -93.41 44.02
N ILE A 534 5.06 -93.51 43.35
CA ILE A 534 4.33 -94.78 43.20
C ILE A 534 5.13 -95.76 42.33
N PHE A 535 5.69 -95.30 41.21
CA PHE A 535 6.47 -96.16 40.30
C PHE A 535 7.83 -96.59 40.86
N THR A 536 8.47 -95.76 41.69
CA THR A 536 9.74 -96.10 42.39
C THR A 536 9.54 -97.05 43.57
N GLY A 537 8.31 -97.42 43.89
CA GLY A 537 7.99 -98.38 44.95
C GLY A 537 7.90 -97.79 46.35
N SER A 538 7.94 -96.46 46.49
CA SER A 538 7.87 -95.76 47.79
C SER A 538 6.55 -95.99 48.53
N PHE A 539 5.48 -96.37 47.81
CA PHE A 539 4.16 -96.73 48.36
C PHE A 539 3.88 -98.25 48.33
N GLY A 540 4.89 -99.10 48.06
CA GLY A 540 4.75 -100.55 47.97
C GLY A 540 4.63 -101.09 46.53
N LYS A 541 4.44 -102.42 46.39
CA LYS A 541 4.35 -103.09 45.08
C LYS A 541 3.02 -102.77 44.39
N ILE A 542 3.09 -102.27 43.16
CA ILE A 542 1.92 -101.99 42.32
C ILE A 542 1.21 -103.31 41.96
N PRO A 543 -0.10 -103.47 42.24
CA PRO A 543 -0.86 -104.63 41.78
C PRO A 543 -0.89 -104.69 40.25
N LYS A 544 -0.68 -105.88 39.65
CA LYS A 544 -0.67 -106.06 38.17
C LYS A 544 -1.91 -105.50 37.45
N LYS A 545 -3.08 -105.49 38.10
CA LYS A 545 -4.31 -104.88 37.57
C LYS A 545 -4.26 -103.34 37.51
N LEU A 546 -3.53 -102.69 38.42
CA LEU A 546 -3.42 -101.23 38.51
C LEU A 546 -2.29 -100.64 37.66
N GLU A 547 -1.26 -101.41 37.35
CA GLU A 547 -0.06 -100.95 36.64
C GLU A 547 -0.40 -100.28 35.30
N GLY A 548 -1.33 -100.87 34.54
CA GLY A 548 -1.78 -100.30 33.26
C GLY A 548 -2.53 -98.97 33.41
N ALA A 549 -3.33 -98.80 34.47
CA ALA A 549 -4.06 -97.56 34.74
C ALA A 549 -3.12 -96.44 35.21
N LEU A 550 -2.18 -96.75 36.12
CA LEU A 550 -1.16 -95.80 36.57
C LEU A 550 -0.26 -95.34 35.44
N LYS A 551 0.13 -96.24 34.51
CA LYS A 551 0.93 -95.88 33.32
C LYS A 551 0.17 -94.90 32.42
N LYS A 552 -1.16 -95.07 32.28
CA LYS A 552 -2.01 -94.10 31.56
C LYS A 552 -2.10 -92.76 32.28
N PHE A 553 -2.23 -92.75 33.62
CA PHE A 553 -2.21 -91.50 34.41
C PHE A 553 -0.89 -90.75 34.31
N GLN A 554 0.24 -91.46 34.38
CA GLN A 554 1.57 -90.85 34.20
C GLN A 554 1.72 -90.26 32.80
N SER A 555 1.26 -90.98 31.77
CA SER A 555 1.25 -90.49 30.40
C SER A 555 0.38 -89.25 30.24
N ALA A 556 -0.85 -89.26 30.79
CA ALA A 556 -1.76 -88.12 30.74
C ALA A 556 -1.23 -86.89 31.49
N THR A 557 -0.59 -87.09 32.65
CA THR A 557 0.01 -86.01 33.45
C THR A 557 1.24 -85.40 32.75
N LYS A 558 2.09 -86.24 32.14
CA LYS A 558 3.21 -85.78 31.30
C LYS A 558 2.72 -84.97 30.09
N ILE A 559 1.67 -85.44 29.41
CA ILE A 559 1.04 -84.70 28.30
C ILE A 559 0.49 -83.35 28.80
N LEU A 560 -0.21 -83.33 29.94
CA LEU A 560 -0.77 -82.10 30.52
C LEU A 560 0.34 -81.09 30.89
N SER A 561 1.44 -81.55 31.48
CA SER A 561 2.59 -80.69 31.77
C SER A 561 3.16 -80.09 30.50
N LYS A 562 3.38 -80.92 29.46
CA LYS A 562 3.90 -80.46 28.16
C LYS A 562 2.97 -79.40 27.53
N LEU A 563 1.66 -79.61 27.53
CA LEU A 563 0.69 -78.65 26.98
C LEU A 563 0.65 -77.33 27.77
N ILE A 564 0.77 -77.39 29.09
CA ILE A 564 0.83 -76.19 29.94
C ILE A 564 2.10 -75.39 29.64
N ASP A 565 3.26 -76.05 29.60
CA ASP A 565 4.53 -75.40 29.31
C ASP A 565 4.53 -74.80 27.88
N GLU A 566 4.00 -75.51 26.88
CA GLU A 566 3.89 -74.99 25.51
C GLU A 566 2.94 -73.79 25.39
N PHE A 567 1.73 -73.85 25.97
CA PHE A 567 0.77 -72.74 25.93
C PHE A 567 1.35 -71.46 26.57
N LEU A 568 2.08 -71.63 27.66
CA LEU A 568 2.64 -70.51 28.41
C LEU A 568 3.90 -69.96 27.74
N ASP A 569 4.75 -70.80 27.15
CA ASP A 569 5.86 -70.34 26.30
C ASP A 569 5.35 -69.48 25.12
N ILE A 570 4.25 -69.89 24.46
CA ILE A 570 3.58 -69.07 23.43
C ILE A 570 3.14 -67.73 24.01
N SER A 571 2.49 -67.75 25.17
CA SER A 571 1.95 -66.56 25.82
C SER A 571 3.08 -65.58 26.21
N GLN A 572 4.23 -66.08 26.65
CA GLN A 572 5.41 -65.25 26.97
C GLN A 572 6.07 -64.67 25.71
N LEU A 573 6.16 -65.45 24.64
CA LEU A 573 6.69 -65.00 23.35
C LEU A 573 5.85 -63.84 22.76
N GLN A 574 4.52 -63.92 22.89
CA GLN A 574 3.62 -62.84 22.45
C GLN A 574 3.75 -61.55 23.27
N ILE A 575 4.19 -61.64 24.53
CA ILE A 575 4.47 -60.49 25.41
C ILE A 575 5.85 -59.86 25.07
N GLY A 576 6.56 -60.37 24.07
CA GLY A 576 7.86 -59.83 23.64
C GLY A 576 8.98 -60.07 24.64
N ARG A 577 8.78 -60.93 25.65
CA ARG A 577 9.87 -61.42 26.50
C ARG A 577 10.71 -62.38 25.67
N LYS A 578 12.04 -62.17 25.66
CA LYS A 578 12.98 -63.10 25.01
C LYS A 578 12.90 -64.46 25.72
N VAL A 579 12.19 -65.42 25.13
CA VAL A 579 12.10 -66.81 25.63
C VAL A 579 13.35 -67.63 25.28
N VAL A 580 14.22 -67.08 24.44
CA VAL A 580 15.47 -67.69 24.02
C VAL A 580 16.65 -66.91 24.60
N ALA A 581 17.56 -67.61 25.29
CA ALA A 581 18.81 -67.07 25.77
C ALA A 581 19.96 -67.52 24.86
N LEU A 582 20.20 -66.76 23.78
CA LEU A 582 21.25 -67.08 22.80
C LEU A 582 22.62 -67.09 23.47
N LYS A 583 23.22 -68.28 23.57
CA LYS A 583 24.62 -68.47 23.99
C LYS A 583 25.51 -68.46 22.75
N PRO A 584 26.69 -67.83 22.80
CA PRO A 584 27.61 -67.86 21.68
C PRO A 584 28.27 -69.23 21.52
N ASP A 585 28.68 -69.54 20.29
CA ASP A 585 29.57 -70.66 19.96
C ASP A 585 29.03 -72.07 20.34
N VAL A 586 27.71 -72.28 20.16
CA VAL A 586 27.06 -73.58 20.38
C VAL A 586 27.31 -74.53 19.21
N GLU A 587 27.71 -75.76 19.52
CA GLU A 587 27.90 -76.84 18.54
C GLU A 587 26.58 -77.58 18.31
N LEU A 588 26.17 -77.69 17.03
CA LEU A 588 24.89 -78.34 16.67
C LEU A 588 24.98 -79.87 16.68
N ALA A 589 26.16 -80.44 16.45
CA ALA A 589 26.34 -81.89 16.34
C ALA A 589 25.91 -82.65 17.61
N PRO A 590 26.30 -82.24 18.84
CA PRO A 590 25.85 -82.91 20.06
C PRO A 590 24.33 -82.89 20.24
N ILE A 591 23.67 -81.79 19.87
CA ILE A 591 22.21 -81.64 19.98
C ILE A 591 21.50 -82.66 19.08
N LEU A 592 21.97 -82.84 17.85
CA LEU A 592 21.38 -83.78 16.90
C LEU A 592 21.65 -85.23 17.26
N ASP A 593 22.87 -85.52 17.76
CA ASP A 593 23.24 -86.86 18.22
C ASP A 593 22.34 -87.30 19.38
N GLU A 594 22.10 -86.40 20.34
CA GLU A 594 21.21 -86.65 21.47
C GLU A 594 19.75 -86.86 21.02
N ILE A 595 19.24 -86.06 20.07
CA ILE A 595 17.90 -86.25 19.51
C ILE A 595 17.77 -87.63 18.85
N VAL A 596 18.75 -88.02 18.03
CA VAL A 596 18.75 -89.32 17.33
C VAL A 596 18.79 -90.47 18.34
N GLU A 597 19.60 -90.38 19.38
CA GLU A 597 19.66 -91.38 20.45
C GLU A 597 18.29 -91.51 21.15
N GLU A 598 17.65 -90.38 21.49
CA GLU A 598 16.35 -90.34 22.16
C GLU A 598 15.24 -91.00 21.34
N VAL A 599 15.22 -90.79 20.02
CA VAL A 599 14.17 -91.37 19.14
C VAL A 599 14.49 -92.77 18.62
N SER A 600 15.72 -93.26 18.80
CA SER A 600 16.16 -94.56 18.26
C SER A 600 15.35 -95.73 18.82
N MET A 601 15.07 -95.75 20.12
CA MET A 601 14.27 -96.81 20.75
C MET A 601 12.84 -96.90 20.18
N GLU A 602 12.20 -95.77 19.91
CA GLU A 602 10.86 -95.75 19.33
C GLU A 602 10.88 -96.18 17.86
N ALA A 603 11.91 -95.78 17.10
CA ALA A 603 12.09 -96.19 15.73
C ALA A 603 12.34 -97.70 15.58
N GLU A 604 13.15 -98.30 16.45
CA GLU A 604 13.36 -99.75 16.49
C GLU A 604 12.06 -100.50 16.79
N THR A 605 11.28 -99.99 17.76
CA THR A 605 9.96 -100.55 18.10
C THR A 605 9.00 -100.50 16.91
N LYS A 606 9.05 -99.44 16.10
CA LYS A 606 8.26 -99.28 14.86
C LYS A 606 8.90 -99.94 13.63
N LYS A 607 10.10 -100.53 13.73
CA LYS A 607 10.90 -101.07 12.62
C LYS A 607 11.20 -100.04 11.52
N LEU A 608 11.48 -98.80 11.91
CA LEU A 608 11.84 -97.70 11.02
C LEU A 608 13.35 -97.44 11.10
N PHE A 609 13.99 -97.05 9.99
CA PHE A 609 15.38 -96.58 10.04
C PHE A 609 15.45 -95.11 10.47
N ILE A 610 16.50 -94.73 11.19
CA ILE A 610 16.88 -93.33 11.41
C ILE A 610 18.32 -93.16 10.90
N LYS A 611 18.52 -92.18 10.03
CA LYS A 611 19.82 -91.89 9.44
C LYS A 611 20.19 -90.43 9.68
N LEU A 612 21.35 -90.19 10.30
CA LEU A 612 21.92 -88.86 10.45
C LEU A 612 23.07 -88.68 9.44
N GLU A 613 22.90 -87.75 8.51
CA GLU A 613 23.90 -87.35 7.52
C GLU A 613 24.37 -85.93 7.85
N LYS A 614 25.59 -85.80 8.36
CA LYS A 614 26.20 -84.51 8.71
C LYS A 614 27.60 -84.34 8.12
N ASP A 615 27.96 -83.11 7.75
CA ASP A 615 29.32 -82.77 7.35
C ASP A 615 30.33 -83.00 8.50
N LYS A 616 31.59 -83.34 8.18
CA LYS A 616 32.62 -83.68 9.19
C LYS A 616 32.94 -82.55 10.18
N SER A 617 32.63 -81.30 9.85
CA SER A 617 32.83 -80.14 10.71
C SER A 617 31.70 -79.14 10.49
N LEU A 618 30.74 -79.09 11.41
CA LEU A 618 29.67 -78.09 11.40
C LEU A 618 30.14 -76.80 12.09
N PRO A 619 29.83 -75.61 11.54
CA PRO A 619 30.17 -74.34 12.17
C PRO A 619 29.35 -74.11 13.45
N LYS A 620 29.90 -73.29 14.36
CA LYS A 620 29.22 -72.92 15.61
C LYS A 620 28.19 -71.82 15.37
N ILE A 621 27.07 -71.89 16.10
CA ILE A 621 25.96 -70.92 15.99
C ILE A 621 25.70 -70.23 17.33
N ASN A 622 25.07 -69.05 17.28
CA ASN A 622 24.51 -68.43 18.47
C ASN A 622 23.13 -69.03 18.72
N ALA A 623 22.98 -69.84 19.77
CA ALA A 623 21.74 -70.54 20.05
C ALA A 623 21.48 -70.76 21.54
N ASP A 624 20.21 -70.94 21.88
CA ASP A 624 19.81 -71.55 23.15
C ASP A 624 19.70 -73.07 22.93
N PRO A 625 20.65 -73.88 23.45
CA PRO A 625 20.73 -75.30 23.13
C PRO A 625 19.48 -76.07 23.56
N GLU A 626 18.86 -75.71 24.69
CA GLU A 626 17.68 -76.40 25.22
C GLU A 626 16.45 -76.13 24.37
N LYS A 627 16.21 -74.86 24.03
CA LYS A 627 15.07 -74.47 23.19
C LYS A 627 15.24 -74.95 21.75
N LEU A 628 16.47 -74.87 21.21
CA LEU A 628 16.76 -75.38 19.87
C LEU A 628 16.59 -76.90 19.80
N LYS A 629 17.07 -77.65 20.80
CA LYS A 629 16.82 -79.09 20.92
C LYS A 629 15.33 -79.38 20.93
N THR A 630 14.54 -78.63 21.70
CA THR A 630 13.08 -78.78 21.78
C THR A 630 12.40 -78.60 20.41
N ALA A 631 12.77 -77.55 19.67
CA ALA A 631 12.22 -77.30 18.33
C ALA A 631 12.59 -78.41 17.33
N LEU A 632 13.86 -78.83 17.32
CA LEU A 632 14.34 -79.90 16.45
C LEU A 632 13.70 -81.25 16.80
N PHE A 633 13.62 -81.58 18.08
CA PHE A 633 12.98 -82.80 18.58
C PHE A 633 11.52 -82.86 18.16
N ASN A 634 10.76 -81.77 18.30
CA ASN A 634 9.34 -81.74 17.88
C ASN A 634 9.16 -82.06 16.39
N ILE A 635 10.08 -81.63 15.53
CA ILE A 635 10.02 -81.90 14.09
C ILE A 635 10.37 -83.37 13.80
N VAL A 636 11.41 -83.90 14.45
CA VAL A 636 11.82 -85.32 14.29
C VAL A 636 10.78 -86.28 14.87
N ASP A 637 10.21 -85.97 16.04
CA ASP A 637 9.13 -86.70 16.68
C ASP A 637 7.86 -86.72 15.80
N ASN A 638 7.52 -85.60 15.16
CA ASN A 638 6.44 -85.56 14.18
C ASN A 638 6.74 -86.47 12.98
N ALA A 639 7.94 -86.39 12.39
CA ALA A 639 8.35 -87.29 11.32
C ALA A 639 8.21 -88.77 11.71
N LEU A 640 8.56 -89.14 12.94
CA LEU A 640 8.47 -90.51 13.45
C LEU A 640 7.03 -90.97 13.76
N LYS A 641 6.17 -90.05 14.19
CA LYS A 641 4.76 -90.34 14.45
C LYS A 641 3.97 -90.62 13.17
N TYR A 642 4.28 -89.92 12.09
CA TYR A 642 3.53 -90.00 10.83
C TYR A 642 4.13 -90.97 9.79
N THR A 643 5.26 -91.61 10.12
CA THR A 643 5.89 -92.64 9.30
C THR A 643 5.48 -94.05 9.75
N THR A 644 5.02 -94.88 8.82
CA THR A 644 4.59 -96.26 9.09
C THR A 644 5.52 -97.32 8.47
N LYS A 645 6.23 -96.98 7.38
CA LYS A 645 7.19 -97.83 6.68
C LYS A 645 8.34 -96.97 6.15
N GLY A 646 9.55 -97.54 6.09
CA GLY A 646 10.76 -96.83 5.68
C GLY A 646 11.48 -96.22 6.89
N GLY A 647 11.60 -94.91 6.94
CA GLY A 647 12.37 -94.24 7.99
C GLY A 647 12.52 -92.73 7.82
N ILE A 648 13.41 -92.16 8.63
CA ILE A 648 13.67 -90.71 8.71
C ILE A 648 15.14 -90.47 8.40
N THR A 649 15.40 -89.49 7.55
CA THR A 649 16.76 -89.01 7.26
C THR A 649 16.90 -87.57 7.72
N ILE A 650 17.84 -87.31 8.62
CA ILE A 650 18.21 -85.96 9.06
C ILE A 650 19.50 -85.61 8.33
N LYS A 651 19.42 -84.63 7.42
CA LYS A 651 20.55 -84.16 6.64
C LYS A 651 20.92 -82.75 7.06
N VAL A 652 22.20 -82.52 7.36
CA VAL A 652 22.70 -81.22 7.80
C VAL A 652 23.83 -80.79 6.91
N ASN A 653 23.62 -79.66 6.22
CA ASN A 653 24.61 -79.07 5.33
C ASN A 653 24.86 -77.62 5.75
N SER A 654 26.13 -77.17 5.73
CA SER A 654 26.43 -75.74 5.79
C SER A 654 26.52 -75.16 4.38
N LYS A 655 25.67 -74.17 4.04
CA LYS A 655 25.68 -73.45 2.75
C LYS A 655 25.40 -71.97 2.97
N ASP A 656 26.12 -71.12 2.25
CA ASP A 656 25.83 -69.68 2.09
C ASP A 656 25.55 -68.95 3.43
N SER A 657 26.48 -69.05 4.37
CA SER A 657 26.42 -68.43 5.72
C SER A 657 25.27 -68.93 6.62
N ASN A 658 24.65 -70.07 6.28
CA ASN A 658 23.62 -70.70 7.10
C ASN A 658 23.86 -72.21 7.24
N ILE A 659 23.35 -72.79 8.32
CA ILE A 659 23.16 -74.23 8.46
C ILE A 659 21.74 -74.57 8.00
N LEU A 660 21.63 -75.49 7.06
CA LEU A 660 20.36 -76.05 6.62
C LEU A 660 20.21 -77.47 7.17
N ILE A 661 19.18 -77.67 7.99
CA ILE A 661 18.77 -78.95 8.56
C ILE A 661 17.52 -79.40 7.79
N GLU A 662 17.61 -80.53 7.11
CA GLU A 662 16.50 -81.18 6.41
C GLU A 662 16.12 -82.46 7.17
N VAL A 663 14.88 -82.53 7.64
CA VAL A 663 14.29 -83.74 8.24
C VAL A 663 13.30 -84.32 7.24
N LYS A 664 13.70 -85.41 6.59
CA LYS A 664 12.94 -86.08 5.55
C LYS A 664 12.35 -87.40 6.03
N ASP A 665 11.05 -87.56 5.89
CA ASP A 665 10.31 -88.77 6.25
C ASP A 665 9.69 -89.45 5.02
N THR A 666 9.47 -90.75 5.12
CA THR A 666 8.79 -91.56 4.09
C THR A 666 7.33 -91.86 4.48
N GLY A 667 6.72 -91.00 5.28
CA GLY A 667 5.40 -91.18 5.85
C GLY A 667 4.23 -90.80 4.94
N LYS A 668 3.08 -90.51 5.57
CA LYS A 668 1.80 -90.25 4.90
C LYS A 668 1.77 -89.01 4.01
N GLY A 669 2.80 -88.18 4.00
CA GLY A 669 2.81 -86.93 3.26
C GLY A 669 1.80 -85.91 3.79
N ILE A 670 1.92 -84.67 3.31
CA ILE A 670 1.06 -83.53 3.66
C ILE A 670 0.36 -83.05 2.38
N SER A 671 -0.94 -82.77 2.46
CA SER A 671 -1.71 -82.21 1.35
C SER A 671 -1.33 -80.75 1.08
N GLN A 672 -1.51 -80.27 -0.16
CA GLN A 672 -1.16 -78.88 -0.52
C GLN A 672 -1.93 -77.84 0.32
N GLN A 673 -3.18 -78.15 0.67
CA GLN A 673 -4.01 -77.26 1.52
C GLN A 673 -3.51 -77.23 2.97
N ASP A 674 -2.98 -78.35 3.49
CA ASP A 674 -2.46 -78.42 4.85
C ASP A 674 -1.06 -77.81 4.96
N LEU A 675 -0.24 -77.82 3.90
CA LEU A 675 1.08 -77.16 3.86
C LEU A 675 0.98 -75.64 4.09
N GLU A 676 -0.02 -74.99 3.51
CA GLU A 676 -0.25 -73.54 3.68
C GLU A 676 -0.70 -73.16 5.10
N LEU A 677 -1.25 -74.11 5.86
CA LEU A 677 -1.74 -73.90 7.23
C LEU A 677 -0.77 -74.38 8.30
N LEU A 678 0.30 -75.09 7.91
CA LEU A 678 1.13 -75.89 8.81
C LEU A 678 1.91 -75.08 9.86
N PHE A 679 2.23 -73.82 9.53
CA PHE A 679 2.97 -72.90 10.39
C PHE A 679 2.16 -71.63 10.76
N ASN A 680 0.85 -71.60 10.48
CA ASN A 680 0.03 -70.40 10.70
C ASN A 680 -0.21 -70.08 12.17
N LYS A 681 -0.43 -68.79 12.45
CA LYS A 681 -0.57 -68.21 13.78
C LYS A 681 -1.74 -68.82 14.54
N LEU A 682 -1.49 -69.33 15.76
CA LEU A 682 -2.56 -69.52 16.74
C LEU A 682 -3.35 -68.20 16.87
N PHE A 683 -4.68 -68.26 16.80
CA PHE A 683 -5.65 -67.15 16.90
C PHE A 683 -5.97 -66.37 15.61
N GLU A 684 -6.37 -67.05 14.53
CA GLU A 684 -7.26 -66.44 13.53
C GLU A 684 -8.72 -66.43 14.03
N ARG A 685 -9.40 -65.28 13.94
CA ARG A 685 -10.82 -65.14 14.25
C ARG A 685 -11.66 -65.81 13.16
N GLY A 686 -12.42 -66.85 13.49
CA GLY A 686 -13.50 -67.38 12.64
C GLY A 686 -13.83 -68.86 12.84
N ASP A 687 -14.99 -69.28 12.34
CA ASP A 687 -15.63 -70.60 12.50
C ASP A 687 -14.81 -71.82 12.03
N LYS A 688 -13.61 -71.63 11.47
CA LYS A 688 -12.69 -72.72 11.08
C LYS A 688 -11.75 -73.17 12.20
N ALA A 689 -11.75 -72.47 13.33
CA ALA A 689 -10.85 -72.74 14.45
C ALA A 689 -11.20 -74.06 15.19
N ASP A 690 -12.49 -74.42 15.29
CA ASP A 690 -12.97 -75.54 16.13
C ASP A 690 -12.54 -76.94 15.67
N LYS A 691 -12.16 -77.14 14.40
CA LYS A 691 -11.71 -78.47 13.91
C LYS A 691 -10.26 -78.82 14.28
N PHE A 692 -9.41 -77.84 14.59
CA PHE A 692 -7.99 -78.07 14.87
C PHE A 692 -7.68 -78.35 16.35
N TYR A 693 -8.51 -77.86 17.28
CA TYR A 693 -8.21 -77.93 18.72
C TYR A 693 -8.52 -79.28 19.38
N ALA A 694 -9.25 -80.18 18.70
CA ALA A 694 -9.77 -81.42 19.31
C ALA A 694 -8.73 -82.55 19.53
N THR A 695 -7.46 -82.39 19.12
CA THR A 695 -6.47 -83.49 19.20
C THR A 695 -5.07 -83.13 19.72
N GLY A 696 -4.80 -81.89 20.15
CA GLY A 696 -3.47 -81.51 20.67
C GLY A 696 -2.33 -81.60 19.64
N ARG A 697 -2.64 -81.47 18.34
CA ARG A 697 -1.73 -81.77 17.21
C ARG A 697 -1.04 -80.55 16.56
N GLY A 698 -1.34 -79.32 16.94
CA GLY A 698 -0.87 -78.11 16.23
C GLY A 698 0.13 -77.20 16.96
N ILE A 699 0.40 -77.45 18.25
CA ILE A 699 1.17 -76.52 19.09
C ILE A 699 2.68 -76.66 18.89
N GLY A 700 3.18 -77.89 18.75
CA GLY A 700 4.62 -78.16 18.64
C GLY A 700 5.31 -77.58 17.40
N LEU A 701 4.65 -77.58 16.23
CA LEU A 701 5.20 -76.99 15.00
C LEU A 701 5.20 -75.45 15.06
N PHE A 702 4.12 -74.85 15.56
CA PHE A 702 4.05 -73.41 15.79
C PHE A 702 5.10 -72.93 16.79
N MET A 703 5.30 -73.68 17.88
CA MET A 703 6.38 -73.42 18.84
C MET A 703 7.76 -73.52 18.21
N SER A 704 7.97 -74.52 17.34
CA SER A 704 9.22 -74.66 16.61
C SER A 704 9.46 -73.43 15.71
N THR A 705 8.44 -72.92 15.03
CA THR A 705 8.53 -71.65 14.26
C THR A 705 8.98 -70.49 15.11
N LEU A 706 8.31 -70.23 16.25
CA LEU A 706 8.67 -69.11 17.11
C LEU A 706 10.09 -69.23 17.68
N ILE A 707 10.51 -70.44 18.06
CA ILE A 707 11.87 -70.69 18.54
C ILE A 707 12.88 -70.43 17.42
N ILE A 708 12.67 -70.97 16.21
CA ILE A 708 13.58 -70.79 15.07
C ILE A 708 13.65 -69.32 14.64
N GLU A 709 12.52 -68.61 14.59
CA GLU A 709 12.50 -67.16 14.32
C GLU A 709 13.23 -66.36 15.40
N ALA A 710 13.09 -66.71 16.68
CA ALA A 710 13.85 -66.08 17.78
C ALA A 710 15.36 -66.35 17.71
N HIS A 711 15.79 -67.37 16.95
CA HIS A 711 17.18 -67.64 16.58
C HIS A 711 17.60 -66.96 15.25
N ASN A 712 16.76 -66.07 14.71
CA ASN A 712 16.91 -65.44 13.39
C ASN A 712 16.96 -66.45 12.22
N GLY A 713 16.38 -67.63 12.41
CA GLY A 713 16.29 -68.68 11.41
C GLY A 713 14.98 -68.67 10.62
N LYS A 714 14.83 -69.63 9.72
CA LYS A 714 13.60 -69.89 8.95
C LYS A 714 13.22 -71.36 9.01
N ILE A 715 11.93 -71.65 9.02
CA ILE A 715 11.40 -73.02 8.95
C ILE A 715 10.34 -73.12 7.83
N TRP A 716 10.35 -74.19 7.06
CA TRP A 716 9.31 -74.50 6.07
C TRP A 716 9.20 -76.01 5.86
N ALA A 717 8.19 -76.46 5.11
CA ALA A 717 7.97 -77.86 4.79
C ALA A 717 7.59 -78.04 3.31
N GLU A 718 8.02 -79.15 2.73
CA GLU A 718 7.68 -79.56 1.37
C GLU A 718 7.16 -81.01 1.38
N SER A 719 6.14 -81.28 0.57
CA SER A 719 5.55 -82.62 0.43
C SER A 719 5.04 -82.78 -1.00
N GLN A 720 5.26 -83.95 -1.61
CA GLN A 720 4.76 -84.25 -2.95
C GLN A 720 3.29 -84.75 -2.95
N GLY A 721 2.62 -84.68 -1.80
CA GLY A 721 1.24 -85.09 -1.60
C GLY A 721 1.11 -86.34 -0.73
N GLN A 722 -0.12 -86.84 -0.59
CA GLN A 722 -0.43 -87.99 0.26
C GLN A 722 0.39 -89.24 -0.13
N ASP A 723 0.92 -89.93 0.87
CA ASP A 723 1.74 -91.14 0.83
C ASP A 723 3.08 -91.01 0.07
N LYS A 724 3.60 -89.78 -0.08
CA LYS A 724 4.90 -89.49 -0.69
C LYS A 724 5.98 -89.02 0.30
N GLY A 725 5.68 -89.02 1.60
CA GLY A 725 6.55 -88.48 2.64
C GLY A 725 6.57 -86.96 2.69
N SER A 726 7.36 -86.39 3.59
CA SER A 726 7.51 -84.95 3.76
C SER A 726 8.96 -84.58 4.10
N SER A 727 9.30 -83.31 3.87
CA SER A 727 10.64 -82.77 4.15
C SER A 727 10.49 -81.44 4.86
N PHE A 728 10.96 -81.39 6.10
CA PHE A 728 10.99 -80.19 6.92
C PHE A 728 12.37 -79.57 6.87
N PHE A 729 12.42 -78.27 6.59
CA PHE A 729 13.66 -77.52 6.44
C PHE A 729 13.77 -76.46 7.51
N ILE A 730 14.94 -76.37 8.12
CA ILE A 730 15.29 -75.35 9.10
C ILE A 730 16.60 -74.71 8.69
N GLN A 731 16.59 -73.40 8.54
CA GLN A 731 17.75 -72.59 8.24
C GLN A 731 18.14 -71.78 9.46
N LEU A 732 19.38 -71.90 9.93
CA LEU A 732 19.93 -71.13 11.04
C LEU A 732 21.16 -70.34 10.57
N PRO A 733 21.30 -69.05 10.93
CA PRO A 733 22.46 -68.26 10.56
C PRO A 733 23.72 -68.76 11.26
N ILE A 734 24.81 -68.86 10.50
CA ILE A 734 26.15 -69.06 11.05
C ILE A 734 26.64 -67.71 11.58
N LYS A 735 27.44 -67.75 12.65
CA LYS A 735 28.06 -66.55 13.24
C LYS A 735 28.91 -65.78 12.23
#